data_AF-A0A852W8B8-F1
#
_entry.id   AF-A0A852W8B8-F1
#
_cell.length_a   1.000
_cell.length_b   1.000
_cell.length_c   1.000
_cell.angle_alpha   90.00
_cell.angle_beta   90.00
_cell.angle_gamma   90.00
#
_symmetry.space_group_name_H-M   'P 1'
#
loop_
_entity.id
_entity.type
_entity.pdbx_description
1 polymer ?
#
loop_
_entity_poly.entity_id
_entity_poly.type
_entity_poly.pdbx_seq_one_letter_code
_entity_poly.pdbx_strand_id
1 'polypeptide(L)'
;MGRGRQHGHVRYIINGRPGIGKAQHGGNGGADMARLSTILDQIDSGSMLLPEFQRGYVWNKDQIRGLMRSLYKGFPVGALLVWEAEGHQQAVRGAEAGSGTKQLLLDGQQRITTLYGIIRGRPPAFFEGDPAIFTRLYFNVETEAFQFLAPSTARADLLWVDVTGLFNADQAKKYDQLIDEQWMRPNLGVYLSRLLQLESILERDFFVDRITGADKTVDVVVDIFNRVNSGGTRLSKGDLALARICSEWGDARPSMRRVLEGWRARQFTFSLDWLLRNVNAVATGRAPFAALEGVSADEFRTALDHASQNIEHFLGLVGGRLGIDHDRVISSGRYAFPIVTRLLHNGQGRFADGAEADKALYWFVHAALRGRFAGSAETALAKDLDIVDRSGVDGLITALERSRRGGLTVEPQDLEGVGRGARAYALLYMLTRVSGGRDLGTGGLLDGESGELRVHEIFPKDALYRHGYSRSEANAVGNLAFAVPGTATTLNRRSPHEYLMFCSAEALASQWIPADPELWRVENYRAFLDARRRLVAADANAFLGRLVGAEVAWTEGLPQVRVAEDTDERDARAVQIRDLLTELGVAGYANPALDAEIADPETSRALAVAEAYWPEGLQAGQGSPVVLELDPDEADLPRLAELGFEVFTSVDALRGFVQRRNEIAAGDRDDEGTGAPGVALVEPAPEAEPVVGPARQLELIEPEVAQLELPEVEQQAPAETPAAAATPEPAAPVHVPAPSVEPEPVVAPETTQAEALLEARLVEVLDVCKGELKHNPRPFVGLLVEYGPVDAVRRALRKPANDTFSFLWERRRLDLSVEAVMLDERFHDLFTDEERATARARLGEFDYEAARA
;
A
#
# COMPACT_ATOMS: atom_id res chain seq x y z
N MET A 1 11.83 26.36 -66.57
CA MET A 1 11.09 25.10 -66.37
C MET A 1 11.78 24.37 -65.22
N GLY A 2 11.15 23.92 -64.12
CA GLY A 2 9.76 24.09 -63.68
C GLY A 2 9.21 22.83 -63.02
N ARG A 3 9.08 22.83 -61.68
CA ARG A 3 8.06 22.13 -60.84
C ARG A 3 8.42 22.30 -59.35
N GLY A 4 7.40 22.55 -58.52
CA GLY A 4 7.58 22.90 -57.11
C GLY A 4 7.57 21.71 -56.15
N ARG A 5 8.02 21.95 -54.91
CA ARG A 5 7.80 21.06 -53.76
C ARG A 5 6.44 21.39 -53.13
N GLN A 6 5.59 20.39 -52.92
CA GLN A 6 4.44 20.49 -52.02
C GLN A 6 4.80 19.89 -50.66
N HIS A 7 4.26 20.47 -49.58
CA HIS A 7 4.38 19.91 -48.24
C HIS A 7 3.54 18.65 -48.10
N GLY A 8 4.11 17.59 -47.51
CA GLY A 8 3.36 16.41 -47.09
C GLY A 8 2.77 16.63 -45.70
N HIS A 9 1.44 16.61 -45.59
CA HIS A 9 0.76 16.51 -44.30
C HIS A 9 0.99 15.09 -43.72
N VAL A 10 1.58 15.02 -42.52
CA VAL A 10 1.58 13.79 -41.73
C VAL A 10 0.19 13.63 -41.10
N ARG A 11 -0.55 12.59 -41.50
CA ARG A 11 -1.80 12.20 -40.83
C ARG A 11 -1.47 11.33 -39.62
N TYR A 12 -1.94 11.74 -38.45
CA TYR A 12 -2.01 10.84 -37.29
C TYR A 12 -3.00 9.71 -37.59
N ILE A 13 -2.53 8.47 -37.55
CA ILE A 13 -3.36 7.26 -37.63
C ILE A 13 -3.65 6.84 -36.20
N ILE A 14 -4.88 7.10 -35.74
CA ILE A 14 -5.39 6.55 -34.47
C ILE A 14 -5.87 5.11 -34.75
N ASN A 15 -5.45 4.16 -33.92
CA ASN A 15 -5.83 2.75 -34.00
C ASN A 15 -7.30 2.49 -33.58
N GLY A 16 -8.25 2.99 -34.37
CA GLY A 16 -9.65 2.55 -34.31
C GLY A 16 -9.85 1.32 -35.20
N ARG A 17 -9.99 0.12 -34.62
CA ARG A 17 -10.39 -1.09 -35.38
C ARG A 17 -11.85 -0.96 -35.86
N PRO A 18 -12.13 -0.98 -37.17
CA PRO A 18 -13.51 -1.01 -37.66
C PRO A 18 -13.96 -2.47 -37.85
N GLY A 19 -14.89 -2.95 -37.02
CA GLY A 19 -15.29 -4.36 -37.11
C GLY A 19 -16.29 -4.87 -36.07
N ILE A 20 -17.44 -4.21 -35.91
CA ILE A 20 -18.62 -4.84 -35.27
C ILE A 20 -19.79 -4.74 -36.25
N GLY A 21 -20.39 -5.89 -36.57
CA GLY A 21 -21.49 -5.98 -37.53
C GLY A 21 -22.76 -5.29 -37.04
N LYS A 22 -23.59 -4.86 -37.99
CA LYS A 22 -24.90 -4.24 -37.71
C LYS A 22 -25.84 -5.23 -37.00
N ALA A 23 -25.94 -5.12 -35.69
CA ALA A 23 -27.15 -5.50 -34.98
C ALA A 23 -28.13 -4.32 -35.06
N GLN A 24 -29.22 -4.46 -35.82
CA GLN A 24 -30.27 -3.46 -35.85
C GLN A 24 -31.09 -3.54 -34.55
N HIS A 25 -30.91 -2.56 -33.67
CA HIS A 25 -31.93 -2.17 -32.69
C HIS A 25 -32.13 -0.66 -32.83
N GLY A 26 -33.39 -0.27 -33.09
CA GLY A 26 -33.75 1.13 -33.36
C GLY A 26 -33.88 1.92 -32.07
N GLY A 27 -32.83 2.65 -31.69
CA GLY A 27 -32.88 3.74 -30.73
C GLY A 27 -32.31 5.00 -31.39
N ASN A 28 -33.12 6.05 -31.53
CA ASN A 28 -32.76 7.24 -32.28
C ASN A 28 -31.96 8.22 -31.39
N GLY A 29 -30.70 7.87 -31.10
CA GLY A 29 -29.80 8.73 -30.33
C GLY A 29 -29.34 9.94 -31.14
N GLY A 30 -29.84 11.12 -30.78
CA GLY A 30 -29.29 12.39 -31.25
C GLY A 30 -28.08 12.77 -30.40
N ALA A 31 -26.93 12.98 -31.04
CA ALA A 31 -25.76 13.55 -30.38
C ALA A 31 -25.92 15.07 -30.34
N ASP A 32 -26.20 15.61 -29.16
CA ASP A 32 -26.34 17.06 -28.92
C ASP A 32 -25.01 17.67 -28.48
N MET A 33 -24.84 18.97 -28.72
CA MET A 33 -23.75 19.77 -28.17
C MET A 33 -24.29 20.61 -27.02
N ALA A 34 -23.63 20.54 -25.85
CA ALA A 34 -24.00 21.32 -24.67
C ALA A 34 -22.80 22.11 -24.13
N ARG A 35 -22.99 23.39 -23.83
CA ARG A 35 -21.95 24.23 -23.23
C ARG A 35 -21.70 23.85 -21.78
N LEU A 36 -20.44 23.96 -21.35
CA LEU A 36 -20.06 23.73 -19.96
C LEU A 36 -20.86 24.61 -18.99
N SER A 37 -21.00 25.91 -19.27
CA SER A 37 -21.82 26.83 -18.45
C SER A 37 -23.24 26.29 -18.22
N THR A 38 -23.91 25.83 -19.28
CA THR A 38 -25.25 25.21 -19.21
C THR A 38 -25.26 23.93 -18.37
N ILE A 39 -24.24 23.06 -18.50
CA ILE A 39 -24.12 21.83 -17.70
C ILE A 39 -23.96 22.16 -16.20
N LEU A 40 -23.17 23.18 -15.86
CA LEU A 40 -23.01 23.62 -14.47
C LEU A 40 -24.31 24.22 -13.90
N ASP A 41 -25.02 25.03 -14.68
CA ASP A 41 -26.33 25.59 -14.30
C ASP A 41 -27.40 24.47 -14.14
N GLN A 42 -27.31 23.39 -14.92
CA GLN A 42 -28.17 22.22 -14.76
C GLN A 42 -27.90 21.47 -13.44
N ILE A 43 -26.64 21.42 -13.00
CA ILE A 43 -26.28 20.86 -11.68
C ILE A 43 -26.76 21.77 -10.55
N ASP A 44 -26.56 23.09 -10.66
CA ASP A 44 -27.03 24.06 -9.65
C ASP A 44 -28.56 24.07 -9.49
N SER A 45 -29.31 23.83 -10.58
CA SER A 45 -30.77 23.71 -10.57
C SER A 45 -31.28 22.32 -10.17
N GLY A 46 -30.40 21.33 -9.96
CA GLY A 46 -30.77 19.94 -9.68
C GLY A 46 -31.46 19.22 -10.84
N SER A 47 -31.33 19.75 -12.07
CA SER A 47 -31.86 19.12 -13.28
C SER A 47 -30.88 18.11 -13.90
N MET A 48 -29.57 18.31 -13.73
CA MET A 48 -28.54 17.29 -13.95
C MET A 48 -27.95 16.82 -12.62
N LEU A 49 -27.84 15.50 -12.46
CA LEU A 49 -27.46 14.84 -11.22
C LEU A 49 -26.65 13.56 -11.52
N LEU A 50 -26.06 12.95 -10.48
CA LEU A 50 -25.39 11.66 -10.60
C LEU A 50 -26.32 10.49 -10.23
N PRO A 51 -26.35 9.41 -11.03
CA PRO A 51 -26.94 8.15 -10.59
C PRO A 51 -26.27 7.65 -9.31
N GLU A 52 -27.05 7.13 -8.38
CA GLU A 52 -26.51 6.69 -7.08
C GLU A 52 -25.51 5.54 -7.16
N PHE A 53 -25.53 4.79 -8.26
CA PHE A 53 -24.67 3.64 -8.52
C PHE A 53 -23.21 3.99 -8.80
N GLN A 54 -22.94 5.18 -9.32
CA GLN A 54 -21.57 5.62 -9.53
C GLN A 54 -20.83 5.71 -8.20
N ARG A 55 -19.58 5.26 -8.18
CA ARG A 55 -18.68 5.40 -7.03
C ARG A 55 -18.45 6.87 -6.64
N GLY A 56 -17.79 7.09 -5.50
CA GLY A 56 -17.32 8.41 -5.09
C GLY A 56 -16.31 9.03 -6.05
N TYR A 57 -15.84 10.23 -5.71
CA TYR A 57 -14.79 10.90 -6.47
C TYR A 57 -13.44 10.22 -6.22
N VAL A 58 -12.69 9.91 -7.28
CA VAL A 58 -11.41 9.18 -7.21
C VAL A 58 -10.26 9.86 -7.96
N TRP A 59 -10.52 11.00 -8.58
CA TRP A 59 -9.53 11.70 -9.37
C TRP A 59 -8.50 12.40 -8.48
N ASN A 60 -7.23 12.30 -8.85
CA ASN A 60 -6.12 12.93 -8.16
C ASN A 60 -5.86 14.35 -8.72
N LYS A 61 -4.96 15.11 -8.07
CA LYS A 61 -4.64 16.49 -8.48
C LYS A 61 -4.04 16.60 -9.88
N ASP A 62 -3.32 15.60 -10.36
CA ASP A 62 -2.69 15.65 -11.67
C ASP A 62 -3.66 15.33 -12.82
N GLN A 63 -4.64 14.45 -12.59
CA GLN A 63 -5.80 14.27 -13.49
C GLN A 63 -6.61 15.57 -13.63
N ILE A 64 -6.77 16.33 -12.54
CA ILE A 64 -7.38 17.66 -12.55
C ILE A 64 -6.55 18.65 -13.39
N ARG A 65 -5.23 18.72 -13.18
CA ARG A 65 -4.31 19.56 -13.97
C ARG A 65 -4.40 19.21 -15.46
N GLY A 66 -4.37 17.93 -15.81
CA GLY A 66 -4.45 17.43 -17.18
C GLY A 66 -5.76 17.77 -17.87
N LEU A 67 -6.91 17.67 -17.18
CA LEU A 67 -8.20 18.11 -17.71
C LEU A 67 -8.20 19.61 -17.99
N MET A 68 -7.78 20.43 -17.01
CA MET A 68 -7.76 21.90 -17.16
C MET A 68 -6.82 22.36 -18.28
N ARG A 69 -5.65 21.73 -18.41
CA ARG A 69 -4.69 21.95 -19.50
C ARG A 69 -5.23 21.52 -20.87
N SER A 70 -5.92 20.37 -20.94
CA SER A 70 -6.55 19.89 -22.18
C SER A 70 -7.66 20.81 -22.65
N LEU A 71 -8.49 21.29 -21.73
CA LEU A 71 -9.47 22.34 -22.01
C LEU A 71 -8.74 23.60 -22.49
N TYR A 72 -7.88 24.21 -21.67
CA TYR A 72 -7.16 25.44 -22.03
C TYR A 72 -6.52 25.40 -23.43
N LYS A 73 -5.89 24.29 -23.82
CA LYS A 73 -5.19 24.12 -25.12
C LYS A 73 -6.07 23.83 -26.34
N GLY A 74 -7.37 23.57 -26.19
CA GLY A 74 -8.23 23.23 -27.34
C GLY A 74 -8.45 21.73 -27.57
N PHE A 75 -7.94 20.85 -26.70
CA PHE A 75 -7.94 19.40 -26.93
C PHE A 75 -9.30 18.75 -26.61
N PRO A 76 -9.65 17.64 -27.29
CA PRO A 76 -10.88 16.90 -27.01
C PRO A 76 -10.77 16.18 -25.66
N VAL A 77 -11.78 16.36 -24.80
CA VAL A 77 -11.83 15.78 -23.44
C VAL A 77 -12.82 14.61 -23.31
N GLY A 78 -13.23 14.03 -24.45
CA GLY A 78 -14.25 12.98 -24.54
C GLY A 78 -15.70 13.48 -24.49
N ALA A 79 -16.63 12.69 -25.01
CA ALA A 79 -18.08 12.95 -24.89
C ALA A 79 -18.57 12.73 -23.44
N LEU A 80 -19.80 13.15 -23.15
CA LEU A 80 -20.56 12.80 -21.95
C LEU A 80 -21.68 11.85 -22.36
N LEU A 81 -22.03 10.92 -21.47
CA LEU A 81 -23.20 10.07 -21.64
C LEU A 81 -24.22 10.46 -20.57
N VAL A 82 -25.45 10.76 -20.98
CA VAL A 82 -26.53 11.23 -20.09
C VAL A 82 -27.77 10.38 -20.31
N TRP A 83 -28.48 10.01 -19.25
CA TRP A 83 -29.79 9.37 -19.33
C TRP A 83 -30.89 10.35 -18.92
N GLU A 84 -31.90 10.52 -19.77
CA GLU A 84 -33.09 11.30 -19.43
C GLU A 84 -34.13 10.38 -18.78
N ALA A 85 -34.31 10.51 -17.48
CA ALA A 85 -35.29 9.75 -16.72
C ALA A 85 -36.64 10.48 -16.70
N GLU A 86 -37.65 9.90 -17.34
CA GLU A 86 -39.03 10.39 -17.28
C GLU A 86 -39.75 9.90 -16.01
N GLY A 87 -40.06 10.85 -15.13
CA GLY A 87 -41.27 10.80 -14.29
C GLY A 87 -41.37 9.71 -13.22
N HIS A 88 -40.28 9.02 -12.86
CA HIS A 88 -40.28 8.03 -11.78
C HIS A 88 -39.34 8.44 -10.64
N GLN A 89 -39.67 8.00 -9.42
CA GLN A 89 -38.91 8.23 -8.18
C GLN A 89 -37.59 7.45 -8.17
N GLN A 90 -36.75 7.65 -9.17
CA GLN A 90 -35.38 7.14 -9.15
C GLN A 90 -34.60 7.92 -8.10
N ALA A 91 -33.93 7.21 -7.20
CA ALA A 91 -33.08 7.85 -6.22
C ALA A 91 -31.87 8.52 -6.88
N VAL A 92 -31.58 9.74 -6.42
CA VAL A 92 -30.52 10.55 -7.00
C VAL A 92 -29.74 11.27 -5.93
N ARG A 93 -28.42 11.25 -6.06
CA ARG A 93 -27.49 11.84 -5.09
C ARG A 93 -27.77 13.34 -4.93
N GLY A 94 -27.98 13.76 -3.69
CA GLY A 94 -27.93 15.17 -3.29
C GLY A 94 -29.14 16.05 -3.66
N ALA A 95 -30.29 15.49 -4.06
CA ALA A 95 -31.49 16.29 -4.35
C ALA A 95 -32.80 15.58 -3.96
N GLU A 96 -33.76 16.34 -3.42
CA GLU A 96 -35.11 15.84 -3.15
C GLU A 96 -35.89 15.48 -4.44
N ALA A 97 -37.03 14.82 -4.27
CA ALA A 97 -37.90 14.35 -5.36
C ALA A 97 -38.70 15.49 -6.03
N GLY A 98 -38.01 16.40 -6.70
CA GLY A 98 -38.63 17.41 -7.57
C GLY A 98 -39.31 16.79 -8.81
N SER A 99 -40.49 17.31 -9.15
CA SER A 99 -41.26 16.92 -10.34
C SER A 99 -40.71 17.57 -11.60
N GLY A 100 -39.97 16.80 -12.41
CA GLY A 100 -39.44 17.20 -13.71
C GLY A 100 -38.58 16.10 -14.33
N THR A 101 -38.28 16.21 -15.62
CA THR A 101 -37.33 15.29 -16.28
C THR A 101 -35.93 15.50 -15.68
N LYS A 102 -35.38 14.46 -15.06
CA LYS A 102 -34.03 14.51 -14.46
C LYS A 102 -33.02 13.91 -15.43
N GLN A 103 -31.88 14.58 -15.59
CA GLN A 103 -30.75 14.10 -16.38
C GLN A 103 -29.71 13.45 -15.47
N LEU A 104 -29.47 12.16 -15.69
CA LEU A 104 -28.50 11.37 -14.93
C LEU A 104 -27.21 11.26 -15.75
N LEU A 105 -26.14 11.91 -15.27
CA LEU A 105 -24.83 11.88 -15.92
C LEU A 105 -24.18 10.50 -15.73
N LEU A 106 -24.17 9.69 -16.78
CA LEU A 106 -23.66 8.32 -16.78
C LEU A 106 -22.15 8.25 -17.01
N ASP A 107 -21.61 9.00 -17.97
CA ASP A 107 -20.17 9.10 -18.19
C ASP A 107 -19.68 10.54 -18.20
N GLY A 108 -18.45 10.74 -17.72
CA GLY A 108 -17.88 12.06 -17.49
C GLY A 108 -18.12 12.61 -16.09
N GLN A 109 -18.70 11.81 -15.18
CA GLN A 109 -18.87 12.11 -13.75
C GLN A 109 -17.67 12.88 -13.16
N GLN A 110 -16.48 12.27 -13.21
CA GLN A 110 -15.27 12.83 -12.58
C GLN A 110 -14.84 14.14 -13.27
N ARG A 111 -14.97 14.23 -14.60
CA ARG A 111 -14.67 15.43 -15.40
C ARG A 111 -15.58 16.60 -15.01
N ILE A 112 -16.89 16.39 -15.02
CA ILE A 112 -17.89 17.43 -14.73
C ILE A 112 -17.88 17.81 -13.24
N THR A 113 -17.70 16.85 -12.34
CA THR A 113 -17.55 17.12 -10.89
C THR A 113 -16.32 17.99 -10.61
N THR A 114 -15.19 17.72 -11.29
CA THR A 114 -13.97 18.53 -11.22
C THR A 114 -14.23 19.96 -11.67
N LEU A 115 -14.86 20.13 -12.83
CA LEU A 115 -15.13 21.45 -13.41
C LEU A 115 -16.09 22.25 -12.54
N TYR A 116 -17.16 21.63 -12.05
CA TYR A 116 -18.07 22.25 -11.09
C TYR A 116 -17.32 22.70 -9.82
N GLY A 117 -16.55 21.80 -9.21
CA GLY A 117 -15.81 22.07 -7.97
C GLY A 117 -14.88 23.28 -8.06
N ILE A 118 -14.10 23.35 -9.15
CA ILE A 118 -13.13 24.44 -9.38
C ILE A 118 -13.85 25.74 -9.76
N ILE A 119 -14.77 25.69 -10.72
CA ILE A 119 -15.41 26.88 -11.29
C ILE A 119 -16.38 27.52 -10.30
N ARG A 120 -17.17 26.74 -9.55
CA ARG A 120 -18.10 27.25 -8.52
C ARG A 120 -17.44 27.43 -7.14
N GLY A 121 -16.20 26.99 -6.97
CA GLY A 121 -15.46 27.04 -5.70
C GLY A 121 -16.06 26.20 -4.56
N ARG A 122 -17.00 25.31 -4.89
CA ARG A 122 -17.71 24.44 -3.94
C ARG A 122 -18.02 23.10 -4.60
N PRO A 123 -17.99 21.97 -3.86
CA PRO A 123 -18.41 20.69 -4.41
C PRO A 123 -19.91 20.71 -4.77
N PRO A 124 -20.35 19.94 -5.78
CA PRO A 124 -21.79 19.74 -6.04
C PRO A 124 -22.43 18.89 -4.93
N ALA A 125 -23.74 18.95 -4.78
CA ALA A 125 -24.47 18.28 -3.69
C ALA A 125 -24.33 16.73 -3.68
N PHE A 126 -23.96 16.15 -4.82
CA PHE A 126 -23.70 14.71 -4.99
C PHE A 126 -22.23 14.29 -4.81
N PHE A 127 -21.36 15.22 -4.43
CA PHE A 127 -19.93 14.95 -4.27
C PHE A 127 -19.64 14.07 -3.05
N GLU A 128 -18.76 13.08 -3.25
CA GLU A 128 -18.32 12.16 -2.22
C GLU A 128 -16.79 12.08 -2.27
N GLY A 129 -16.12 12.82 -1.38
CA GLY A 129 -14.67 12.96 -1.31
C GLY A 129 -14.30 14.11 -0.38
N ASP A 130 -13.00 14.47 -0.33
CA ASP A 130 -12.54 15.68 0.38
C ASP A 130 -12.76 16.93 -0.50
N PRO A 131 -13.58 17.92 -0.09
CA PRO A 131 -13.80 19.15 -0.84
C PRO A 131 -12.51 19.95 -1.09
N ALA A 132 -11.47 19.76 -0.27
CA ALA A 132 -10.19 20.45 -0.43
C ALA A 132 -9.51 20.14 -1.78
N ILE A 133 -9.87 19.02 -2.44
CA ILE A 133 -9.28 18.61 -3.73
C ILE A 133 -9.56 19.59 -4.87
N PHE A 134 -10.62 20.40 -4.78
CA PHE A 134 -10.95 21.43 -5.75
C PHE A 134 -10.34 22.80 -5.44
N THR A 135 -9.66 22.94 -4.31
CA THR A 135 -9.14 24.23 -3.83
C THR A 135 -7.68 24.44 -4.22
N ARG A 136 -7.25 25.70 -4.30
CA ARG A 136 -5.83 26.09 -4.49
C ARG A 136 -5.22 25.67 -5.83
N LEU A 137 -6.02 25.56 -6.88
CA LEU A 137 -5.53 25.43 -8.25
C LEU A 137 -5.16 26.83 -8.79
N TYR A 138 -3.92 27.01 -9.20
CA TYR A 138 -3.41 28.23 -9.79
C TYR A 138 -3.02 28.00 -11.26
N PHE A 139 -3.12 29.06 -12.06
CA PHE A 139 -2.66 29.13 -13.44
C PHE A 139 -1.57 30.20 -13.57
N ASN A 140 -0.40 29.83 -14.09
CA ASN A 140 0.69 30.77 -14.32
C ASN A 140 0.50 31.48 -15.67
N VAL A 141 0.39 32.81 -15.66
CA VAL A 141 0.14 33.60 -16.89
C VAL A 141 1.36 33.76 -17.80
N GLU A 142 2.57 33.42 -17.35
CA GLU A 142 3.79 33.43 -18.17
C GLU A 142 4.03 32.07 -18.83
N THR A 143 3.93 30.97 -18.07
CA THR A 143 4.25 29.60 -18.53
C THR A 143 3.06 28.77 -18.99
N GLU A 144 1.82 29.27 -18.81
CA GLU A 144 0.56 28.57 -19.09
C GLU A 144 0.39 27.25 -18.29
N ALA A 145 1.12 27.10 -17.18
CA ALA A 145 1.10 25.92 -16.33
C ALA A 145 -0.04 25.99 -15.29
N PHE A 146 -0.69 24.84 -15.06
CA PHE A 146 -1.61 24.64 -13.94
C PHE A 146 -0.89 23.94 -12.79
N GLN A 147 -1.01 24.43 -11.55
CA GLN A 147 -0.40 23.80 -10.38
C GLN A 147 -1.23 24.03 -9.11
N PHE A 148 -1.24 23.04 -8.21
CA PHE A 148 -1.78 23.19 -6.87
C PHE A 148 -0.70 23.76 -5.94
N LEU A 149 -0.93 24.93 -5.34
CA LEU A 149 0.08 25.64 -4.54
C LEU A 149 -0.40 25.94 -3.11
N ALA A 150 0.55 26.12 -2.20
CA ALA A 150 0.24 26.73 -0.91
C ALA A 150 -0.07 28.23 -1.10
N PRO A 151 -1.04 28.82 -0.36
CA PRO A 151 -1.39 30.24 -0.52
C PRO A 151 -0.22 31.20 -0.25
N SER A 152 0.77 30.80 0.55
CA SER A 152 2.02 31.54 0.75
C SER A 152 2.91 31.56 -0.49
N THR A 153 3.05 30.42 -1.17
CA THR A 153 3.83 30.29 -2.41
C THR A 153 3.21 31.08 -3.55
N ALA A 154 1.89 30.97 -3.76
CA ALA A 154 1.21 31.72 -4.82
C ALA A 154 1.22 33.24 -4.57
N ARG A 155 1.19 33.70 -3.32
CA ARG A 155 1.32 35.13 -2.99
C ARG A 155 2.73 35.69 -3.19
N ALA A 156 3.75 34.83 -3.31
CA ALA A 156 5.13 35.26 -3.53
C ALA A 156 5.44 35.54 -5.02
N ASP A 157 4.63 35.00 -5.93
CA ASP A 157 4.77 35.17 -7.38
C ASP A 157 3.40 35.50 -8.00
N LEU A 158 3.21 36.79 -8.33
CA LEU A 158 1.96 37.35 -8.87
C LEU A 158 1.58 36.80 -10.25
N LEU A 159 2.45 36.04 -10.91
CA LEU A 159 2.11 35.35 -12.15
C LEU A 159 1.15 34.17 -11.91
N TRP A 160 0.99 33.68 -10.68
CA TRP A 160 0.06 32.61 -10.32
C TRP A 160 -1.32 33.15 -9.95
N VAL A 161 -2.25 33.07 -10.90
CA VAL A 161 -3.64 33.47 -10.73
C VAL A 161 -4.45 32.31 -10.16
N ASP A 162 -5.18 32.53 -9.06
CA ASP A 162 -6.14 31.55 -8.51
C ASP A 162 -7.26 31.31 -9.52
N VAL A 163 -7.40 30.07 -9.98
CA VAL A 163 -8.37 29.69 -11.01
C VAL A 163 -9.80 29.79 -10.48
N THR A 164 -10.04 29.35 -9.24
CA THR A 164 -11.36 29.45 -8.61
C THR A 164 -11.71 30.91 -8.34
N GLY A 165 -10.76 31.68 -7.84
CA GLY A 165 -10.88 33.13 -7.68
C GLY A 165 -11.24 33.83 -8.99
N LEU A 166 -10.56 33.50 -10.10
CA LEU A 166 -10.85 34.06 -11.42
C LEU A 166 -12.29 33.78 -11.86
N PHE A 167 -12.79 32.53 -11.77
CA PHE A 167 -14.15 32.21 -12.22
C PHE A 167 -15.25 32.87 -11.38
N ASN A 168 -15.00 33.19 -10.11
CA ASN A 168 -15.99 33.75 -9.18
C ASN A 168 -15.80 35.26 -8.90
N ALA A 169 -14.74 35.89 -9.41
CA ALA A 169 -14.48 37.31 -9.21
C ALA A 169 -15.47 38.21 -9.96
N ASP A 170 -15.79 39.35 -9.34
CA ASP A 170 -16.47 40.46 -10.00
C ASP A 170 -15.64 40.93 -11.22
N GLN A 171 -16.30 41.10 -12.37
CA GLN A 171 -15.71 41.61 -13.61
C GLN A 171 -14.89 42.90 -13.38
N ALA A 172 -15.33 43.75 -12.46
CA ALA A 172 -14.67 45.01 -12.13
C ALA A 172 -13.33 44.85 -11.38
N LYS A 173 -13.03 43.67 -10.83
CA LYS A 173 -11.84 43.39 -9.98
C LYS A 173 -10.99 42.22 -10.44
N LYS A 174 -11.41 41.57 -11.53
CA LYS A 174 -10.93 40.28 -12.02
C LYS A 174 -9.44 40.26 -12.38
N TYR A 175 -8.91 41.43 -12.72
CA TYR A 175 -7.55 41.62 -13.23
C TYR A 175 -6.71 42.59 -12.41
N ASP A 176 -7.22 43.11 -11.28
CA ASP A 176 -6.57 44.19 -10.50
C ASP A 176 -5.12 43.83 -10.14
N GLN A 177 -4.90 42.59 -9.71
CA GLN A 177 -3.58 42.03 -9.36
C GLN A 177 -2.54 42.06 -10.50
N LEU A 178 -2.96 42.19 -11.77
CA LEU A 178 -2.07 42.32 -12.93
C LEU A 178 -1.88 43.76 -13.40
N ILE A 179 -2.76 44.69 -13.01
CA ILE A 179 -2.82 46.06 -13.58
C ILE A 179 -1.95 47.05 -12.79
N ASP A 180 -1.84 46.87 -11.47
CA ASP A 180 -1.15 47.81 -10.60
C ASP A 180 0.39 47.73 -10.70
N GLU A 181 0.96 46.59 -11.07
CA GLU A 181 2.40 46.36 -11.11
C GLU A 181 3.08 46.88 -12.39
N GLN A 182 4.03 47.83 -12.23
CA GLN A 182 4.71 48.45 -13.37
C GLN A 182 5.56 47.47 -14.21
N TRP A 183 6.10 46.43 -13.59
CA TRP A 183 6.98 45.45 -14.26
C TRP A 183 6.22 44.45 -15.15
N MET A 184 4.94 44.21 -14.88
CA MET A 184 4.10 43.31 -15.72
C MET A 184 3.56 43.99 -16.99
N ARG A 185 3.59 45.33 -17.05
CA ARG A 185 3.01 46.12 -18.16
C ARG A 185 3.47 45.74 -19.58
N PRO A 186 4.73 45.34 -19.84
CA PRO A 186 5.15 44.91 -21.18
C PRO A 186 4.41 43.66 -21.69
N ASN A 187 4.11 42.72 -20.80
CA ASN A 187 3.47 41.43 -21.12
C ASN A 187 1.96 41.41 -20.81
N LEU A 188 1.42 42.47 -20.18
CA LEU A 188 0.03 42.54 -19.70
C LEU A 188 -1.01 42.15 -20.77
N GLY A 189 -0.82 42.55 -22.03
CA GLY A 189 -1.71 42.16 -23.13
C GLY A 189 -1.73 40.65 -23.41
N VAL A 190 -0.58 39.98 -23.28
CA VAL A 190 -0.46 38.52 -23.40
C VAL A 190 -1.11 37.83 -22.21
N TYR A 191 -0.84 38.30 -20.98
CA TYR A 191 -1.43 37.73 -19.76
C TYR A 191 -2.95 37.84 -19.76
N LEU A 192 -3.50 39.01 -20.12
CA LEU A 192 -4.94 39.21 -20.27
C LEU A 192 -5.53 38.29 -21.36
N SER A 193 -4.88 38.13 -22.51
CA SER A 193 -5.32 37.19 -23.54
C SER A 193 -5.34 35.73 -23.04
N ARG A 194 -4.34 35.34 -22.24
CA ARG A 194 -4.25 33.99 -21.65
C ARG A 194 -5.35 33.78 -20.60
N LEU A 195 -5.67 34.77 -19.78
CA LEU A 195 -6.80 34.69 -18.84
C LEU A 195 -8.16 34.67 -19.54
N LEU A 196 -8.36 35.44 -20.61
CA LEU A 196 -9.59 35.38 -21.42
C LEU A 196 -9.78 33.99 -22.08
N GLN A 197 -8.69 33.36 -22.52
CA GLN A 197 -8.70 31.97 -23.00
C GLN A 197 -8.98 30.94 -21.89
N LEU A 198 -8.55 31.22 -20.66
CA LEU A 198 -8.89 30.41 -19.49
C LEU A 198 -10.38 30.53 -19.14
N GLU A 199 -10.93 31.74 -19.18
CA GLU A 199 -12.37 31.98 -18.97
C GLU A 199 -13.25 31.36 -20.05
N SER A 200 -12.79 31.34 -21.31
CA SER A 200 -13.53 30.69 -22.41
C SER A 200 -13.66 29.17 -22.26
N ILE A 201 -13.14 28.56 -21.20
CA ILE A 201 -13.47 27.18 -20.82
C ILE A 201 -14.97 27.00 -20.54
N LEU A 202 -15.66 28.02 -20.00
CA LEU A 202 -17.11 28.01 -19.75
C LEU A 202 -17.95 27.87 -21.03
N GLU A 203 -17.46 28.41 -22.15
CA GLU A 203 -18.17 28.44 -23.44
C GLU A 203 -17.84 27.24 -24.33
N ARG A 204 -17.12 26.23 -23.80
CA ARG A 204 -16.80 25.02 -24.56
C ARG A 204 -17.99 24.10 -24.66
N ASP A 205 -18.22 23.62 -25.87
CA ASP A 205 -19.20 22.57 -26.14
C ASP A 205 -18.62 21.18 -25.79
N PHE A 206 -19.42 20.39 -25.09
CA PHE A 206 -19.23 18.96 -24.89
C PHE A 206 -20.23 18.22 -25.78
N PHE A 207 -19.77 17.16 -26.45
CA PHE A 207 -20.65 16.18 -27.08
C PHE A 207 -21.41 15.42 -25.98
N VAL A 208 -22.74 15.40 -26.06
CA VAL A 208 -23.62 14.70 -25.10
C VAL A 208 -24.46 13.68 -25.84
N ASP A 209 -24.13 12.41 -25.63
CA ASP A 209 -24.98 11.30 -26.08
C ASP A 209 -26.09 11.08 -25.06
N ARG A 210 -27.35 11.18 -25.51
CA ARG A 210 -28.53 11.02 -24.65
C ARG A 210 -29.16 9.64 -24.82
N ILE A 211 -29.25 8.90 -23.72
CA ILE A 211 -30.08 7.72 -23.60
C ILE A 211 -31.50 8.17 -23.26
N THR A 212 -32.45 7.85 -24.12
CA THR A 212 -33.88 8.18 -23.97
C THR A 212 -34.75 6.98 -24.33
N GLY A 213 -35.99 6.97 -23.84
CA GLY A 213 -36.99 5.93 -24.11
C GLY A 213 -37.41 5.15 -22.86
N ALA A 214 -38.70 4.83 -22.77
CA ALA A 214 -39.31 4.12 -21.64
C ALA A 214 -38.82 2.65 -21.47
N ASP A 215 -38.12 2.11 -22.47
CA ASP A 215 -37.49 0.78 -22.43
C ASP A 215 -36.08 0.79 -21.79
N LYS A 216 -35.55 1.98 -21.47
CA LYS A 216 -34.22 2.14 -20.87
C LYS A 216 -34.31 2.03 -19.35
N THR A 217 -34.38 0.80 -18.85
CA THR A 217 -34.31 0.49 -17.41
C THR A 217 -32.91 0.75 -16.84
N VAL A 218 -32.79 0.77 -15.50
CA VAL A 218 -31.51 0.90 -14.78
C VAL A 218 -30.52 -0.16 -15.27
N ASP A 219 -30.94 -1.43 -15.41
CA ASP A 219 -30.08 -2.53 -15.84
C ASP A 219 -29.52 -2.31 -17.25
N VAL A 220 -30.36 -1.90 -18.20
CA VAL A 220 -29.95 -1.58 -19.59
C VAL A 220 -28.97 -0.41 -19.62
N VAL A 221 -29.22 0.62 -18.83
CA VAL A 221 -28.35 1.81 -18.69
C VAL A 221 -26.99 1.44 -18.10
N VAL A 222 -26.99 0.55 -17.10
CA VAL A 222 -25.80 0.02 -16.44
C VAL A 222 -24.95 -0.85 -17.37
N ASP A 223 -25.59 -1.69 -18.20
CA ASP A 223 -24.90 -2.46 -19.25
C ASP A 223 -24.27 -1.55 -20.31
N ILE A 224 -24.98 -0.50 -20.75
CA ILE A 224 -24.44 0.50 -21.67
C ILE A 224 -23.25 1.22 -21.03
N PHE A 225 -23.36 1.64 -19.77
CA PHE A 225 -22.26 2.26 -19.02
C PHE A 225 -21.01 1.36 -19.00
N ASN A 226 -21.14 0.08 -18.61
CA ASN A 226 -20.01 -0.84 -18.52
C ASN A 226 -19.37 -1.12 -19.89
N ARG A 227 -20.15 -1.10 -20.97
CA ARG A 227 -19.66 -1.31 -22.34
C ARG A 227 -18.91 -0.09 -22.88
N VAL A 228 -19.38 1.12 -22.58
CA VAL A 228 -18.72 2.39 -22.92
C VAL A 228 -17.45 2.58 -22.08
N ASN A 229 -17.50 2.31 -20.78
CA ASN A 229 -16.35 2.39 -19.85
C ASN A 229 -15.42 1.17 -19.90
N SER A 230 -15.35 0.45 -21.03
CA SER A 230 -14.54 -0.77 -21.16
C SER A 230 -13.03 -0.54 -21.01
N GLY A 231 -12.55 0.68 -21.29
CA GLY A 231 -11.18 1.16 -21.02
C GLY A 231 -11.06 2.15 -19.84
N GLY A 232 -12.14 2.38 -19.10
CA GLY A 232 -12.15 3.17 -17.86
C GLY A 232 -12.20 2.29 -16.61
N THR A 233 -12.54 2.87 -15.45
CA THR A 233 -12.88 2.04 -14.29
C THR A 233 -14.26 1.44 -14.45
N ARG A 234 -14.31 0.11 -14.47
CA ARG A 234 -15.56 -0.66 -14.45
C ARG A 234 -16.19 -0.58 -13.06
N LEU A 235 -17.52 -0.59 -12.99
CA LEU A 235 -18.23 -0.78 -11.72
C LEU A 235 -18.03 -2.22 -11.25
N SER A 236 -17.83 -2.43 -9.95
CA SER A 236 -17.76 -3.77 -9.37
C SER A 236 -19.14 -4.44 -9.38
N LYS A 237 -19.22 -5.77 -9.29
CA LYS A 237 -20.52 -6.46 -9.11
C LYS A 237 -21.28 -5.98 -7.86
N GLY A 238 -20.56 -5.54 -6.82
CA GLY A 238 -21.14 -4.92 -5.63
C GLY A 238 -21.74 -3.55 -5.91
N ASP A 239 -21.07 -2.71 -6.70
CA ASP A 239 -21.62 -1.43 -7.14
C ASP A 239 -22.89 -1.61 -7.97
N LEU A 240 -22.92 -2.62 -8.86
CA LEU A 240 -24.07 -2.95 -9.71
C LEU A 240 -25.27 -3.46 -8.90
N ALA A 241 -25.04 -4.26 -7.86
CA ALA A 241 -26.10 -4.69 -6.96
C ALA A 241 -26.63 -3.51 -6.12
N LEU A 242 -25.72 -2.74 -5.52
CA LEU A 242 -26.06 -1.58 -4.71
C LEU A 242 -26.72 -0.47 -5.54
N ALA A 243 -26.42 -0.39 -6.84
CA ALA A 243 -27.06 0.51 -7.82
C ALA A 243 -28.58 0.43 -7.80
N ARG A 244 -29.07 -0.81 -7.86
CA ARG A 244 -30.48 -1.11 -8.03
C ARG A 244 -31.24 -0.90 -6.73
N ILE A 245 -30.67 -1.37 -5.62
CA ILE A 245 -31.17 -1.08 -4.26
C ILE A 245 -31.26 0.43 -4.05
N CYS A 246 -30.21 1.18 -4.40
CA CYS A 246 -30.22 2.63 -4.38
C CYS A 246 -31.40 3.20 -5.19
N SER A 247 -31.62 2.74 -6.43
CA SER A 247 -32.72 3.25 -7.27
C SER A 247 -34.12 3.13 -6.66
N GLU A 248 -34.34 2.16 -5.78
CA GLU A 248 -35.56 1.98 -4.97
C GLU A 248 -35.48 2.69 -3.60
N TRP A 249 -34.28 2.82 -2.99
CA TRP A 249 -34.03 3.42 -1.68
C TRP A 249 -32.75 4.28 -1.66
N GLY A 250 -32.93 5.60 -1.83
CA GLY A 250 -31.81 6.54 -1.95
C GLY A 250 -30.91 6.71 -0.72
N ASP A 251 -31.41 6.42 0.48
CA ASP A 251 -30.60 6.51 1.70
C ASP A 251 -29.79 5.22 1.96
N ALA A 252 -29.78 4.23 1.04
CA ALA A 252 -29.05 2.97 1.21
C ALA A 252 -27.53 3.20 1.40
N ARG A 253 -26.88 3.90 0.46
CA ARG A 253 -25.45 4.23 0.54
C ARG A 253 -25.09 5.12 1.73
N PRO A 254 -25.81 6.24 2.00
CA PRO A 254 -25.61 7.04 3.21
C PRO A 254 -25.82 6.26 4.51
N SER A 255 -26.84 5.40 4.61
CA SER A 255 -27.09 4.58 5.78
C SER A 255 -25.96 3.58 6.05
N MET A 256 -25.47 2.88 5.01
CA MET A 256 -24.30 2.01 5.15
C MET A 256 -23.06 2.76 5.64
N ARG A 257 -22.81 4.01 5.17
CA ARG A 257 -21.69 4.83 5.67
C ARG A 257 -21.84 5.22 7.13
N ARG A 258 -23.05 5.61 7.55
CA ARG A 258 -23.38 5.98 8.94
C ARG A 258 -23.05 4.83 9.91
N VAL A 259 -23.29 3.59 9.50
CA VAL A 259 -22.90 2.38 10.24
C VAL A 259 -21.37 2.24 10.31
N LEU A 260 -20.67 2.36 9.17
CA LEU A 260 -19.20 2.27 9.11
C LEU A 260 -18.49 3.35 9.94
N GLU A 261 -19.00 4.58 9.96
CA GLU A 261 -18.50 5.68 10.80
C GLU A 261 -18.64 5.36 12.30
N GLY A 262 -19.74 4.70 12.70
CA GLY A 262 -19.96 4.20 14.05
C GLY A 262 -18.93 3.17 14.52
N TRP A 263 -18.44 2.31 13.62
CA TRP A 263 -17.34 1.38 13.91
C TRP A 263 -15.97 2.05 13.86
N ARG A 264 -15.75 3.01 12.95
CA ARG A 264 -14.52 3.80 12.88
C ARG A 264 -14.25 4.57 14.17
N ALA A 265 -15.30 5.12 14.78
CA ALA A 265 -15.23 5.77 16.09
C ALA A 265 -14.80 4.83 17.23
N ARG A 266 -14.92 3.50 17.04
CA ARG A 266 -14.52 2.43 17.98
C ARG A 266 -13.24 1.70 17.55
N GLN A 267 -12.41 2.34 16.73
CA GLN A 267 -11.13 1.78 16.23
C GLN A 267 -11.27 0.56 15.30
N PHE A 268 -12.42 0.38 14.61
CA PHE A 268 -12.59 -0.64 13.57
C PHE A 268 -12.86 0.01 12.21
N THR A 269 -12.04 -0.29 11.21
CA THR A 269 -12.13 0.29 9.85
C THR A 269 -12.53 -0.78 8.85
N PHE A 270 -13.77 -0.69 8.36
CA PHE A 270 -14.31 -1.57 7.33
C PHE A 270 -14.64 -0.80 6.04
N SER A 271 -14.73 -1.50 4.91
CA SER A 271 -15.10 -0.92 3.62
C SER A 271 -16.61 -1.06 3.33
N LEU A 272 -17.13 -0.24 2.41
CA LEU A 272 -18.52 -0.34 1.94
C LEU A 272 -18.83 -1.70 1.28
N ASP A 273 -17.87 -2.20 0.49
CA ASP A 273 -17.93 -3.52 -0.17
C ASP A 273 -17.89 -4.68 0.85
N TRP A 274 -17.12 -4.56 1.94
CA TRP A 274 -17.16 -5.51 3.05
C TRP A 274 -18.54 -5.53 3.73
N LEU A 275 -19.11 -4.36 4.03
CA LEU A 275 -20.45 -4.29 4.63
C LEU A 275 -21.51 -4.86 3.67
N LEU A 276 -21.41 -4.57 2.37
CA LEU A 276 -22.31 -5.12 1.36
C LEU A 276 -22.27 -6.66 1.32
N ARG A 277 -21.11 -7.29 1.52
CA ARG A 277 -21.02 -8.78 1.63
C ARG A 277 -21.76 -9.31 2.85
N ASN A 278 -21.71 -8.62 3.99
CA ASN A 278 -22.47 -9.00 5.19
C ASN A 278 -23.98 -8.85 4.96
N VAL A 279 -24.42 -7.74 4.34
CA VAL A 279 -25.84 -7.55 3.97
C VAL A 279 -26.30 -8.61 2.98
N ASN A 280 -25.51 -8.93 1.95
CA ASN A 280 -25.82 -9.99 0.99
C ASN A 280 -25.93 -11.37 1.66
N ALA A 281 -24.98 -11.72 2.53
CA ALA A 281 -25.01 -12.97 3.26
C ALA A 281 -26.28 -13.09 4.14
N VAL A 282 -26.65 -12.02 4.84
CA VAL A 282 -27.90 -11.97 5.63
C VAL A 282 -29.14 -12.06 4.74
N ALA A 283 -29.23 -11.27 3.67
CA ALA A 283 -30.39 -11.20 2.79
C ALA A 283 -30.62 -12.48 1.96
N THR A 284 -29.56 -13.10 1.44
CA THR A 284 -29.67 -14.14 0.41
C THR A 284 -29.04 -15.49 0.78
N GLY A 285 -28.16 -15.52 1.79
CA GLY A 285 -27.33 -16.70 2.08
C GLY A 285 -26.28 -17.01 1.00
N ARG A 286 -26.00 -16.09 0.07
CA ARG A 286 -25.07 -16.28 -1.05
C ARG A 286 -23.91 -15.28 -1.00
N ALA A 287 -22.74 -15.71 -1.49
CA ALA A 287 -21.58 -14.84 -1.62
C ALA A 287 -21.62 -13.90 -2.84
N PRO A 288 -22.01 -14.35 -4.05
CA PRO A 288 -22.01 -13.48 -5.24
C PRO A 288 -23.05 -12.37 -5.12
N PHE A 289 -22.65 -11.13 -5.44
CA PHE A 289 -23.55 -9.96 -5.37
C PHE A 289 -24.75 -10.02 -6.32
N ALA A 290 -24.69 -10.81 -7.39
CA ALA A 290 -25.83 -11.06 -8.29
C ALA A 290 -27.06 -11.65 -7.55
N ALA A 291 -26.88 -12.27 -6.38
CA ALA A 291 -28.00 -12.72 -5.57
C ALA A 291 -28.90 -11.57 -5.07
N LEU A 292 -28.36 -10.34 -4.96
CA LEU A 292 -29.13 -9.14 -4.60
C LEU A 292 -30.09 -8.69 -5.72
N GLU A 293 -29.98 -9.22 -6.95
CA GLU A 293 -30.95 -8.96 -8.03
C GLU A 293 -32.37 -9.50 -7.71
N GLY A 294 -32.52 -10.35 -6.69
CA GLY A 294 -33.82 -10.80 -6.20
C GLY A 294 -34.42 -9.94 -5.08
N VAL A 295 -33.65 -9.00 -4.51
CA VAL A 295 -33.94 -8.37 -3.21
C VAL A 295 -34.52 -6.97 -3.40
N SER A 296 -35.65 -6.69 -2.74
CA SER A 296 -36.26 -5.35 -2.71
C SER A 296 -35.57 -4.39 -1.74
N ALA A 297 -35.77 -3.09 -1.91
CA ALA A 297 -35.30 -2.07 -0.96
C ALA A 297 -35.68 -2.34 0.51
N ASP A 298 -36.90 -2.79 0.79
CA ASP A 298 -37.38 -3.04 2.16
C ASP A 298 -36.70 -4.27 2.79
N GLU A 299 -36.50 -5.34 2.00
CA GLU A 299 -35.73 -6.51 2.41
C GLU A 299 -34.26 -6.17 2.64
N PHE A 300 -33.65 -5.36 1.75
CA PHE A 300 -32.27 -4.91 1.89
C PHE A 300 -32.09 -4.02 3.13
N ARG A 301 -33.01 -3.09 3.41
CA ARG A 301 -32.98 -2.27 4.64
C ARG A 301 -33.04 -3.16 5.88
N THR A 302 -33.96 -4.12 5.90
CA THR A 302 -34.09 -5.10 6.99
C THR A 302 -32.81 -5.94 7.15
N ALA A 303 -32.21 -6.37 6.05
CA ALA A 303 -30.95 -7.12 6.06
C ALA A 303 -29.75 -6.25 6.50
N LEU A 304 -29.72 -4.96 6.19
CA LEU A 304 -28.71 -4.02 6.68
C LEU A 304 -28.83 -3.81 8.19
N ASP A 305 -30.05 -3.63 8.70
CA ASP A 305 -30.30 -3.50 10.15
C ASP A 305 -29.86 -4.77 10.89
N HIS A 306 -30.28 -5.95 10.42
CA HIS A 306 -29.86 -7.24 10.98
C HIS A 306 -28.35 -7.48 10.87
N ALA A 307 -27.73 -7.20 9.71
CA ALA A 307 -26.29 -7.35 9.55
C ALA A 307 -25.53 -6.43 10.52
N SER A 308 -25.94 -5.17 10.64
CA SER A 308 -25.29 -4.20 11.54
C SER A 308 -25.40 -4.61 13.01
N GLN A 309 -26.57 -5.10 13.44
CA GLN A 309 -26.80 -5.62 14.79
C GLN A 309 -25.97 -6.89 15.06
N ASN A 310 -25.92 -7.82 14.10
CA ASN A 310 -25.14 -9.05 14.22
C ASN A 310 -23.63 -8.78 14.25
N ILE A 311 -23.14 -7.82 13.48
CA ILE A 311 -21.74 -7.36 13.51
C ILE A 311 -21.42 -6.74 14.87
N GLU A 312 -22.25 -5.83 15.38
CA GLU A 312 -22.04 -5.20 16.70
C GLU A 312 -22.03 -6.24 17.83
N HIS A 313 -22.96 -7.21 17.80
CA HIS A 313 -22.99 -8.31 18.77
C HIS A 313 -21.73 -9.18 18.70
N PHE A 314 -21.29 -9.54 17.49
CA PHE A 314 -20.10 -10.37 17.32
C PHE A 314 -18.80 -9.61 17.66
N LEU A 315 -18.69 -8.31 17.33
CA LEU A 315 -17.60 -7.45 17.80
C LEU A 315 -17.53 -7.40 19.32
N GLY A 316 -18.69 -7.32 20.00
CA GLY A 316 -18.77 -7.39 21.46
C GLY A 316 -18.23 -8.70 22.04
N LEU A 317 -18.50 -9.84 21.40
CA LEU A 317 -17.96 -11.15 21.80
C LEU A 317 -16.47 -11.29 21.48
N VAL A 318 -16.03 -10.87 20.29
CA VAL A 318 -14.63 -10.91 19.87
C VAL A 318 -13.76 -10.02 20.75
N GLY A 319 -14.22 -8.81 21.10
CA GLY A 319 -13.57 -7.96 22.10
C GLY A 319 -13.63 -8.53 23.51
N GLY A 320 -14.81 -8.91 23.99
CA GLY A 320 -15.02 -9.30 25.40
C GLY A 320 -14.52 -10.71 25.79
N ARG A 321 -14.50 -11.66 24.86
CA ARG A 321 -14.10 -13.07 25.09
C ARG A 321 -12.71 -13.40 24.55
N LEU A 322 -12.27 -12.74 23.48
CA LEU A 322 -10.94 -12.94 22.87
C LEU A 322 -9.97 -11.77 23.11
N GLY A 323 -10.44 -10.60 23.56
CA GLY A 323 -9.61 -9.41 23.71
C GLY A 323 -9.24 -8.72 22.38
N ILE A 324 -9.83 -9.14 21.26
CA ILE A 324 -9.55 -8.60 19.92
C ILE A 324 -10.42 -7.35 19.73
N ASP A 325 -9.85 -6.18 20.00
CA ASP A 325 -10.58 -4.96 20.31
C ASP A 325 -10.24 -3.73 19.45
N HIS A 326 -9.47 -3.92 18.36
CA HIS A 326 -9.09 -2.87 17.42
C HIS A 326 -8.73 -3.43 16.03
N ASP A 327 -8.59 -2.52 15.05
CA ASP A 327 -8.48 -2.84 13.62
C ASP A 327 -7.36 -3.81 13.22
N ARG A 328 -6.16 -3.62 13.80
CA ARG A 328 -4.95 -4.37 13.42
C ARG A 328 -5.09 -5.87 13.72
N VAL A 329 -5.68 -6.22 14.86
CA VAL A 329 -5.82 -7.62 15.32
C VAL A 329 -7.05 -8.34 14.78
N ILE A 330 -8.03 -7.62 14.23
CA ILE A 330 -9.20 -8.23 13.55
C ILE A 330 -9.01 -8.41 12.04
N SER A 331 -7.97 -7.80 11.47
CA SER A 331 -7.66 -7.74 10.03
C SER A 331 -7.72 -9.11 9.33
N SER A 332 -7.05 -10.13 9.87
CA SER A 332 -7.00 -11.50 9.37
C SER A 332 -8.35 -12.24 9.42
N GLY A 333 -9.27 -11.80 10.29
CA GLY A 333 -10.60 -12.39 10.49
C GLY A 333 -11.73 -11.70 9.73
N ARG A 334 -11.50 -10.57 9.05
CA ARG A 334 -12.57 -9.72 8.47
C ARG A 334 -13.55 -10.49 7.58
N TYR A 335 -13.07 -11.38 6.73
CA TYR A 335 -13.94 -12.15 5.80
C TYR A 335 -14.68 -13.33 6.44
N ALA A 336 -14.44 -13.63 7.73
CA ALA A 336 -15.27 -14.56 8.48
C ALA A 336 -16.63 -13.96 8.89
N PHE A 337 -16.72 -12.62 8.97
CA PHE A 337 -17.94 -11.93 9.43
C PHE A 337 -19.21 -12.28 8.64
N PRO A 338 -19.25 -12.28 7.29
CA PRO A 338 -20.46 -12.63 6.55
C PRO A 338 -21.03 -14.01 6.91
N ILE A 339 -20.16 -14.95 7.31
CA ILE A 339 -20.53 -16.28 7.77
C ILE A 339 -21.19 -16.22 9.14
N VAL A 340 -20.58 -15.50 10.09
CA VAL A 340 -21.11 -15.36 11.46
C VAL A 340 -22.38 -14.51 11.49
N THR A 341 -22.48 -13.45 10.67
CA THR A 341 -23.70 -12.64 10.57
C THR A 341 -24.86 -13.42 9.99
N ARG A 342 -24.60 -14.37 9.08
CA ARG A 342 -25.62 -15.32 8.57
C ARG A 342 -26.02 -16.34 9.63
N LEU A 343 -25.05 -16.91 10.37
CA LEU A 343 -25.32 -17.81 11.49
C LEU A 343 -26.21 -17.13 12.55
N LEU A 344 -25.86 -15.92 12.98
CA LEU A 344 -26.66 -15.10 13.88
C LEU A 344 -28.04 -14.77 13.31
N HIS A 345 -28.14 -14.46 12.01
CA HIS A 345 -29.44 -14.20 11.37
C HIS A 345 -30.36 -15.42 11.41
N ASN A 346 -29.82 -16.62 11.12
CA ASN A 346 -30.54 -17.89 11.25
C ASN A 346 -30.98 -18.14 12.71
N GLY A 347 -30.18 -17.70 13.69
CA GLY A 347 -30.48 -17.69 15.14
C GLY A 347 -31.36 -16.53 15.64
N GLN A 348 -31.96 -15.71 14.75
CA GLN A 348 -32.77 -14.53 15.11
C GLN A 348 -31.99 -13.43 15.87
N GLY A 349 -30.75 -13.18 15.46
CA GLY A 349 -29.87 -12.14 16.03
C GLY A 349 -29.07 -12.58 17.27
N ARG A 350 -29.09 -13.86 17.61
CA ARG A 350 -28.41 -14.42 18.80
C ARG A 350 -27.91 -15.84 18.53
N PHE A 351 -26.93 -16.26 19.31
CA PHE A 351 -26.59 -17.67 19.48
C PHE A 351 -27.64 -18.38 20.34
N ALA A 352 -27.79 -19.70 20.17
CA ALA A 352 -28.69 -20.53 20.96
C ALA A 352 -28.31 -20.54 22.45
N ASP A 353 -27.00 -20.64 22.73
CA ASP A 353 -26.39 -20.59 24.06
C ASP A 353 -24.93 -20.10 23.98
N GLY A 354 -24.25 -20.06 25.12
CA GLY A 354 -22.83 -19.68 25.20
C GLY A 354 -21.87 -20.69 24.58
N ALA A 355 -22.24 -21.96 24.43
CA ALA A 355 -21.40 -22.97 23.81
C ALA A 355 -21.41 -22.85 22.27
N GLU A 356 -22.54 -22.48 21.66
CA GLU A 356 -22.57 -22.11 20.24
C GLU A 356 -21.75 -20.82 19.97
N ALA A 357 -21.83 -19.84 20.86
CA ALA A 357 -21.01 -18.62 20.77
C ALA A 357 -19.51 -18.92 20.87
N ASP A 358 -19.08 -19.70 21.87
CA ASP A 358 -17.67 -20.09 22.03
C ASP A 358 -17.18 -20.97 20.86
N LYS A 359 -18.02 -21.86 20.30
CA LYS A 359 -17.73 -22.57 19.03
C LYS A 359 -17.55 -21.62 17.84
N ALA A 360 -18.35 -20.56 17.75
CA ALA A 360 -18.22 -19.58 16.66
C ALA A 360 -16.92 -18.77 16.78
N LEU A 361 -16.50 -18.44 18.01
CA LEU A 361 -15.20 -17.82 18.29
C LEU A 361 -14.04 -18.78 18.00
N TYR A 362 -14.15 -20.05 18.38
CA TYR A 362 -13.17 -21.10 18.05
C TYR A 362 -12.99 -21.24 16.52
N TRP A 363 -14.09 -21.34 15.78
CA TRP A 363 -14.06 -21.36 14.31
C TRP A 363 -13.43 -20.09 13.73
N PHE A 364 -13.80 -18.92 14.25
CA PHE A 364 -13.27 -17.62 13.81
C PHE A 364 -11.75 -17.53 13.96
N VAL A 365 -11.20 -17.90 15.12
CA VAL A 365 -9.75 -17.87 15.36
C VAL A 365 -9.02 -18.83 14.41
N HIS A 366 -9.54 -20.04 14.21
CA HIS A 366 -8.94 -20.98 13.26
C HIS A 366 -9.06 -20.52 11.80
N ALA A 367 -10.19 -19.93 11.39
CA ALA A 367 -10.38 -19.40 10.05
C ALA A 367 -9.41 -18.23 9.77
N ALA A 368 -9.21 -17.34 10.74
CA ALA A 368 -8.27 -16.22 10.67
C ALA A 368 -6.81 -16.70 10.61
N LEU A 369 -6.38 -17.55 11.56
CA LEU A 369 -5.00 -18.07 11.61
C LEU A 369 -4.62 -18.86 10.36
N ARG A 370 -5.56 -19.62 9.78
CA ARG A 370 -5.34 -20.39 8.55
C ARG A 370 -5.48 -19.58 7.26
N GLY A 371 -5.87 -18.30 7.35
CA GLY A 371 -6.11 -17.47 6.17
C GLY A 371 -7.19 -18.05 5.26
N ARG A 372 -8.25 -18.63 5.85
CA ARG A 372 -9.34 -19.36 5.17
C ARG A 372 -9.97 -18.59 3.99
N PHE A 373 -9.90 -17.26 4.05
CA PHE A 373 -10.44 -16.31 3.08
C PHE A 373 -9.36 -15.41 2.43
N ALA A 374 -8.08 -15.60 2.76
CA ALA A 374 -7.00 -14.76 2.25
C ALA A 374 -6.73 -14.99 0.75
N GLY A 375 -7.23 -16.11 0.21
CA GLY A 375 -7.19 -16.42 -1.21
C GLY A 375 -8.47 -16.10 -1.98
N SER A 376 -9.09 -17.11 -2.62
CA SER A 376 -10.38 -16.94 -3.29
C SER A 376 -11.53 -16.72 -2.28
N ALA A 377 -11.63 -15.50 -1.75
CA ALA A 377 -12.60 -15.11 -0.73
C ALA A 377 -14.05 -15.40 -1.15
N GLU A 378 -14.45 -15.15 -2.40
CA GLU A 378 -15.81 -15.42 -2.88
C GLU A 378 -16.14 -16.93 -2.90
N THR A 379 -15.21 -17.78 -3.36
CA THR A 379 -15.37 -19.25 -3.34
C THR A 379 -15.39 -19.79 -1.92
N ALA A 380 -14.51 -19.26 -1.06
CA ALA A 380 -14.47 -19.59 0.36
C ALA A 380 -15.79 -19.27 1.07
N LEU A 381 -16.29 -18.04 0.89
CA LEU A 381 -17.57 -17.57 1.42
C LEU A 381 -18.74 -18.38 0.89
N ALA A 382 -18.80 -18.66 -0.42
CA ALA A 382 -19.90 -19.40 -1.04
C ALA A 382 -20.05 -20.82 -0.44
N LYS A 383 -18.93 -21.48 -0.16
CA LYS A 383 -18.91 -22.80 0.49
C LYS A 383 -19.33 -22.71 1.96
N ASP A 384 -18.80 -21.74 2.70
CA ASP A 384 -19.02 -21.68 4.16
C ASP A 384 -20.42 -21.14 4.52
N LEU A 385 -21.04 -20.29 3.68
CA LEU A 385 -22.46 -19.90 3.81
C LEU A 385 -23.41 -21.09 3.61
N ASP A 386 -23.15 -21.93 2.60
CA ASP A 386 -23.92 -23.15 2.34
C ASP A 386 -23.79 -24.17 3.49
N ILE A 387 -22.64 -24.20 4.17
CA ILE A 387 -22.42 -25.02 5.37
C ILE A 387 -23.18 -24.46 6.59
N VAL A 388 -23.17 -23.14 6.81
CA VAL A 388 -23.94 -22.49 7.89
C VAL A 388 -25.43 -22.79 7.76
N ASP A 389 -26.00 -22.60 6.57
CA ASP A 389 -27.44 -22.78 6.35
C ASP A 389 -27.89 -24.25 6.49
N ARG A 390 -26.99 -25.22 6.30
CA ARG A 390 -27.29 -26.66 6.44
C ARG A 390 -26.98 -27.25 7.82
N SER A 391 -25.97 -26.73 8.49
CA SER A 391 -25.31 -27.42 9.61
C SER A 391 -24.66 -26.50 10.66
N GLY A 392 -24.90 -25.19 10.57
CA GLY A 392 -24.44 -24.22 11.57
C GLY A 392 -22.93 -24.23 11.81
N VAL A 393 -22.53 -23.87 13.02
CA VAL A 393 -21.11 -23.76 13.41
C VAL A 393 -20.40 -25.11 13.48
N ASP A 394 -21.08 -26.19 13.88
CA ASP A 394 -20.48 -27.53 13.93
C ASP A 394 -20.10 -28.04 12.53
N GLY A 395 -20.92 -27.73 11.52
CA GLY A 395 -20.59 -27.99 10.12
C GLY A 395 -19.37 -27.20 9.63
N LEU A 396 -19.25 -25.94 10.04
CA LEU A 396 -18.08 -25.10 9.71
C LEU A 396 -16.80 -25.67 10.31
N ILE A 397 -16.80 -26.01 11.59
CA ILE A 397 -15.65 -26.63 12.29
C ILE A 397 -15.24 -27.91 11.57
N THR A 398 -16.20 -28.82 11.33
CA THR A 398 -15.99 -30.08 10.59
C THR A 398 -15.39 -29.84 9.20
N ALA A 399 -15.75 -28.76 8.52
CA ALA A 399 -15.24 -28.44 7.19
C ALA A 399 -13.78 -27.94 7.22
N LEU A 400 -13.39 -27.17 8.23
CA LEU A 400 -11.99 -26.77 8.43
C LEU A 400 -11.13 -27.95 8.88
N GLU A 401 -11.61 -28.81 9.78
CA GLU A 401 -10.92 -30.05 10.18
C GLU A 401 -10.56 -30.92 8.96
N ARG A 402 -11.55 -31.16 8.07
CA ARG A 402 -11.36 -31.94 6.85
C ARG A 402 -10.37 -31.32 5.86
N SER A 403 -10.12 -30.02 5.94
CA SER A 403 -9.13 -29.35 5.07
C SER A 403 -7.69 -29.61 5.48
N ARG A 404 -7.43 -30.17 6.67
CA ARG A 404 -6.08 -30.37 7.21
C ARG A 404 -5.80 -31.82 7.62
N ARG A 405 -4.69 -32.38 7.15
CA ARG A 405 -4.13 -33.65 7.65
C ARG A 405 -3.49 -33.44 9.03
N GLY A 406 -4.30 -33.34 10.08
CA GLY A 406 -3.84 -33.11 11.45
C GLY A 406 -4.86 -32.47 12.40
N GLY A 407 -6.04 -32.06 11.92
CA GLY A 407 -7.05 -31.40 12.76
C GLY A 407 -6.71 -29.95 13.11
N LEU A 408 -7.49 -29.37 14.02
CA LEU A 408 -7.44 -27.95 14.40
C LEU A 408 -6.50 -27.65 15.57
N THR A 409 -5.33 -28.28 15.60
CA THR A 409 -4.26 -27.95 16.54
C THR A 409 -3.42 -26.79 16.01
N VAL A 410 -3.13 -25.79 16.84
CA VAL A 410 -2.10 -24.75 16.58
C VAL A 410 -0.73 -25.38 16.81
N GLU A 411 0.12 -25.37 15.79
CA GLU A 411 1.49 -25.89 15.85
C GLU A 411 2.49 -24.74 15.93
N PRO A 412 3.74 -24.96 16.39
CA PRO A 412 4.75 -23.90 16.48
C PRO A 412 5.03 -23.18 15.15
N GLN A 413 4.91 -23.89 14.03
CA GLN A 413 5.05 -23.34 12.67
C GLN A 413 3.90 -22.39 12.28
N ASP A 414 2.72 -22.49 12.91
CA ASP A 414 1.60 -21.57 12.69
C ASP A 414 1.80 -20.21 13.37
N LEU A 415 2.87 -20.10 14.18
CA LEU A 415 3.32 -18.88 14.87
C LEU A 415 4.57 -18.28 14.22
N GLU A 416 4.95 -18.80 13.05
CA GLU A 416 5.84 -18.11 12.12
C GLU A 416 5.11 -16.93 11.48
N GLY A 417 5.86 -15.89 11.16
CA GLY A 417 5.31 -14.62 10.71
C GLY A 417 6.19 -13.45 11.15
N VAL A 418 6.16 -12.40 10.33
CA VAL A 418 7.00 -11.21 10.45
C VAL A 418 6.11 -10.00 10.73
N GLY A 419 6.54 -9.12 11.63
CA GLY A 419 5.86 -7.85 11.89
C GLY A 419 4.48 -7.98 12.54
N ARG A 420 3.67 -6.92 12.42
CA ARG A 420 2.42 -6.75 13.19
C ARG A 420 1.13 -7.12 12.44
N GLY A 421 1.19 -7.38 11.14
CA GLY A 421 0.02 -7.85 10.36
C GLY A 421 0.08 -9.31 9.93
N ALA A 422 1.14 -10.05 10.28
CA ALA A 422 1.13 -11.51 10.22
C ALA A 422 0.02 -12.08 11.11
N ARG A 423 -0.66 -13.14 10.64
CA ARG A 423 -1.79 -13.77 11.38
C ARG A 423 -1.43 -14.16 12.82
N ALA A 424 -0.19 -14.57 13.05
CA ALA A 424 0.33 -14.94 14.37
C ALA A 424 0.34 -13.78 15.39
N TYR A 425 0.47 -12.52 14.95
CA TYR A 425 0.46 -11.36 15.85
C TYR A 425 -0.90 -11.19 16.54
N ALA A 426 -2.00 -11.38 15.79
CA ALA A 426 -3.35 -11.31 16.35
C ALA A 426 -3.58 -12.40 17.41
N LEU A 427 -3.05 -13.61 17.20
CA LEU A 427 -3.11 -14.70 18.18
C LEU A 427 -2.25 -14.42 19.41
N LEU A 428 -1.03 -13.87 19.25
CA LEU A 428 -0.17 -13.49 20.36
C LEU A 428 -0.84 -12.41 21.23
N TYR A 429 -1.40 -11.36 20.61
CA TYR A 429 -2.18 -10.34 21.31
C TYR A 429 -3.37 -10.96 22.05
N MET A 430 -4.19 -11.75 21.36
CA MET A 430 -5.35 -12.46 21.94
C MET A 430 -4.95 -13.21 23.21
N LEU A 431 -3.89 -14.01 23.17
CA LEU A 431 -3.39 -14.78 24.31
C LEU A 431 -2.90 -13.90 25.45
N THR A 432 -2.19 -12.81 25.17
CA THR A 432 -1.79 -11.84 26.22
C THR A 432 -3.02 -11.29 26.96
N ARG A 433 -4.14 -11.09 26.26
CA ARG A 433 -5.39 -10.61 26.84
C ARG A 433 -6.15 -11.70 27.61
N VAL A 434 -6.33 -12.90 27.05
CA VAL A 434 -7.16 -13.96 27.67
C VAL A 434 -6.44 -14.79 28.74
N SER A 435 -5.11 -14.88 28.70
CA SER A 435 -4.32 -15.64 29.69
C SER A 435 -3.79 -14.77 30.84
N GLY A 436 -4.18 -13.48 30.89
CA GLY A 436 -3.78 -12.57 31.97
C GLY A 436 -2.29 -12.22 31.91
N GLY A 437 -1.81 -11.82 30.73
CA GLY A 437 -0.44 -11.39 30.49
C GLY A 437 0.02 -10.34 31.50
N ARG A 438 1.30 -10.39 31.90
CA ARG A 438 1.89 -9.46 32.85
C ARG A 438 3.05 -8.68 32.26
N ASP A 439 3.23 -7.48 32.78
CA ASP A 439 4.31 -6.57 32.41
C ASP A 439 5.65 -7.10 32.93
N LEU A 440 6.65 -7.20 32.05
CA LEU A 440 7.97 -7.76 32.40
C LEU A 440 8.73 -6.93 33.43
N GLY A 441 8.49 -5.62 33.51
CA GLY A 441 9.17 -4.72 34.45
C GLY A 441 8.49 -4.58 35.80
N THR A 442 7.15 -4.49 35.82
CA THR A 442 6.36 -4.20 37.03
C THR A 442 5.66 -5.42 37.62
N GLY A 443 5.47 -6.51 36.86
CA GLY A 443 4.73 -7.70 37.27
C GLY A 443 3.20 -7.50 37.36
N GLY A 444 2.70 -6.29 37.11
CA GLY A 444 1.28 -5.99 36.98
C GLY A 444 0.65 -6.71 35.79
N LEU A 445 -0.69 -6.80 35.76
CA LEU A 445 -1.41 -7.30 34.59
C LEU A 445 -1.24 -6.35 33.39
N LEU A 446 -1.60 -6.81 32.19
CA LEU A 446 -1.62 -6.05 30.95
C LEU A 446 -3.06 -5.92 30.45
N ASP A 447 -3.83 -5.10 31.17
CA ASP A 447 -5.27 -4.96 31.05
C ASP A 447 -5.71 -3.50 30.81
N GLY A 448 -7.01 -3.24 30.88
CA GLY A 448 -7.59 -1.90 30.70
C GLY A 448 -7.23 -0.91 31.81
N GLU A 449 -6.89 -1.38 33.02
CA GLU A 449 -6.46 -0.51 34.13
C GLU A 449 -5.01 -0.05 33.94
N SER A 450 -4.21 -0.88 33.26
CA SER A 450 -2.83 -0.59 32.83
C SER A 450 -2.75 0.53 31.78
N GLY A 451 -3.87 0.87 31.15
CA GLY A 451 -4.04 2.00 30.23
C GLY A 451 -3.67 1.66 28.79
N GLU A 452 -2.45 1.98 28.40
CA GLU A 452 -1.94 1.77 27.04
C GLU A 452 -0.86 0.68 27.05
N LEU A 453 -0.88 -0.22 26.06
CA LEU A 453 0.15 -1.21 25.81
C LEU A 453 1.08 -0.75 24.69
N ARG A 454 2.36 -1.05 24.81
CA ARG A 454 3.35 -0.92 23.73
C ARG A 454 3.93 -2.29 23.44
N VAL A 455 4.24 -2.54 22.17
CA VAL A 455 5.00 -3.73 21.78
C VAL A 455 6.46 -3.55 22.21
N HIS A 456 7.03 -4.57 22.84
CA HIS A 456 8.42 -4.62 23.26
C HIS A 456 9.16 -5.70 22.48
N GLU A 457 10.33 -5.37 21.95
CA GLU A 457 11.24 -6.33 21.30
C GLU A 457 12.08 -7.01 22.38
N ILE A 458 11.87 -8.32 22.60
CA ILE A 458 12.59 -9.07 23.64
C ILE A 458 14.09 -9.04 23.37
N PHE A 459 14.47 -9.32 22.13
CA PHE A 459 15.81 -9.14 21.60
C PHE A 459 15.83 -7.88 20.73
N PRO A 460 16.59 -6.82 21.12
CA PRO A 460 16.69 -5.60 20.32
C PRO A 460 17.23 -5.89 18.92
N LYS A 461 16.56 -5.37 17.88
CA LYS A 461 16.98 -5.52 16.47
C LYS A 461 18.45 -5.18 16.22
N ASP A 462 18.93 -4.06 16.78
CA ASP A 462 20.32 -3.60 16.67
C ASP A 462 21.34 -4.61 17.24
N ALA A 463 20.94 -5.47 18.18
CA ALA A 463 21.78 -6.56 18.68
C ALA A 463 21.74 -7.78 17.75
N LEU A 464 20.56 -8.12 17.23
CA LEU A 464 20.37 -9.23 16.30
C LEU A 464 21.12 -9.03 14.98
N TYR A 465 21.04 -7.85 14.37
CA TYR A 465 21.75 -7.54 13.12
C TYR A 465 23.27 -7.64 13.28
N ARG A 466 23.83 -7.20 14.42
CA ARG A 466 25.27 -7.33 14.73
C ARG A 466 25.73 -8.78 14.90
N HIS A 467 24.82 -9.73 15.14
CA HIS A 467 25.12 -11.17 15.20
C HIS A 467 24.74 -11.92 13.91
N GLY A 468 24.43 -11.19 12.82
CA GLY A 468 24.14 -11.80 11.51
C GLY A 468 22.77 -12.45 11.38
N TYR A 469 21.82 -12.14 12.27
CA TYR A 469 20.42 -12.53 12.08
C TYR A 469 19.75 -11.67 11.01
N SER A 470 18.89 -12.31 10.20
CA SER A 470 18.13 -11.64 9.15
C SER A 470 17.07 -10.69 9.70
N ARG A 471 16.51 -9.87 8.81
CA ARG A 471 15.42 -8.94 9.14
C ARG A 471 14.13 -9.68 9.50
N SER A 472 13.79 -10.74 8.77
CA SER A 472 12.73 -11.71 9.10
C SER A 472 12.82 -12.20 10.53
N GLU A 473 14.01 -12.67 10.91
CA GLU A 473 14.27 -13.19 12.24
C GLU A 473 14.11 -12.10 13.30
N ALA A 474 14.67 -10.91 13.08
CA ALA A 474 14.58 -9.81 14.04
C ALA A 474 13.16 -9.24 14.21
N ASN A 475 12.34 -9.29 13.16
CA ASN A 475 10.94 -8.87 13.17
C ASN A 475 9.95 -10.03 13.41
N ALA A 476 10.43 -11.23 13.72
CA ALA A 476 9.56 -12.38 13.96
C ALA A 476 8.56 -12.11 15.08
N VAL A 477 7.30 -12.54 14.91
CA VAL A 477 6.25 -12.41 15.95
C VAL A 477 6.71 -13.02 17.30
N GLY A 478 7.50 -14.09 17.25
CA GLY A 478 8.12 -14.72 18.43
C GLY A 478 9.13 -13.85 19.19
N ASN A 479 9.55 -12.70 18.67
CA ASN A 479 10.36 -11.69 19.37
C ASN A 479 9.53 -10.64 20.10
N LEU A 480 8.23 -10.54 19.79
CA LEU A 480 7.36 -9.48 20.29
C LEU A 480 6.77 -9.86 21.65
N ALA A 481 6.76 -8.91 22.57
CA ALA A 481 6.05 -8.95 23.85
C ALA A 481 5.17 -7.71 23.98
N PHE A 482 4.28 -7.67 24.97
CA PHE A 482 3.54 -6.46 25.32
C PHE A 482 4.00 -5.96 26.70
N ALA A 483 4.12 -4.66 26.86
CA ALA A 483 4.51 -4.00 28.10
C ALA A 483 3.85 -2.62 28.21
N VAL A 484 3.78 -2.05 29.41
CA VAL A 484 3.35 -0.65 29.55
C VAL A 484 4.44 0.30 29.00
N PRO A 485 4.10 1.47 28.42
CA PRO A 485 5.05 2.38 27.78
C PRO A 485 6.30 2.72 28.62
N GLY A 486 6.17 2.84 29.94
CA GLY A 486 7.30 3.06 30.85
C GLY A 486 8.27 1.86 30.90
N THR A 487 7.75 0.64 31.01
CA THR A 487 8.53 -0.60 30.97
C THR A 487 9.17 -0.80 29.60
N ALA A 488 8.39 -0.70 28.51
CA ALA A 488 8.91 -0.81 27.15
C ALA A 488 10.06 0.17 26.90
N THR A 489 9.93 1.43 27.34
CA THR A 489 11.00 2.44 27.24
C THR A 489 12.22 2.10 28.09
N THR A 490 12.03 1.52 29.27
CA THR A 490 13.10 1.16 30.22
C THR A 490 13.89 -0.07 29.76
N LEU A 491 13.22 -1.07 29.19
CA LEU A 491 13.81 -2.33 28.71
C LEU A 491 14.39 -2.20 27.29
N ASN A 492 14.00 -1.18 26.52
CA ASN A 492 14.50 -0.96 25.16
C ASN A 492 16.04 -0.94 25.12
N ARG A 493 16.62 -1.65 24.15
CA ARG A 493 18.06 -1.82 23.92
C ARG A 493 18.87 -2.52 25.04
N ARG A 494 18.23 -3.02 26.10
CA ARG A 494 18.91 -3.89 27.08
C ARG A 494 19.09 -5.30 26.54
N SER A 495 20.10 -6.01 27.02
CA SER A 495 20.23 -7.44 26.70
C SER A 495 19.12 -8.22 27.39
N PRO A 496 18.36 -9.09 26.69
CA PRO A 496 17.38 -9.97 27.33
C PRO A 496 18.00 -10.85 28.41
N HIS A 497 19.23 -11.34 28.22
CA HIS A 497 19.96 -12.06 29.27
C HIS A 497 20.10 -11.24 30.56
N GLU A 498 20.37 -9.93 30.46
CA GLU A 498 20.50 -9.06 31.63
C GLU A 498 19.16 -8.79 32.30
N TYR A 499 18.12 -8.39 31.55
CA TYR A 499 16.89 -7.91 32.18
C TYR A 499 15.93 -9.04 32.57
N LEU A 500 15.86 -10.15 31.83
CA LEU A 500 14.95 -11.26 32.12
C LEU A 500 15.30 -11.96 33.44
N MET A 501 16.58 -11.92 33.87
CA MET A 501 17.02 -12.39 35.21
C MET A 501 16.35 -11.66 36.38
N PHE A 502 15.82 -10.45 36.17
CA PHE A 502 15.16 -9.64 37.20
C PHE A 502 13.63 -9.63 37.09
N CYS A 503 13.06 -10.24 36.06
CA CYS A 503 11.61 -10.40 35.90
C CYS A 503 11.07 -11.46 36.87
N SER A 504 9.81 -11.33 37.30
CA SER A 504 9.16 -12.38 38.10
C SER A 504 8.88 -13.62 37.25
N ALA A 505 8.88 -14.81 37.86
CA ALA A 505 8.59 -16.07 37.17
C ALA A 505 7.19 -16.07 36.54
N GLU A 506 6.21 -15.43 37.19
CA GLU A 506 4.86 -15.24 36.70
C GLU A 506 4.84 -14.33 35.47
N ALA A 507 5.63 -13.25 35.47
CA ALA A 507 5.74 -12.34 34.33
C ALA A 507 6.35 -13.04 33.11
N LEU A 508 7.47 -13.76 33.31
CA LEU A 508 8.13 -14.56 32.28
C LEU A 508 7.18 -15.62 31.68
N ALA A 509 6.49 -16.39 32.53
CA ALA A 509 5.53 -17.41 32.10
C ALA A 509 4.34 -16.81 31.32
N SER A 510 3.79 -15.68 31.78
CA SER A 510 2.65 -15.00 31.13
C SER A 510 2.96 -14.38 29.76
N GLN A 511 4.24 -14.31 29.39
CA GLN A 511 4.75 -13.82 28.10
C GLN A 511 5.41 -14.95 27.29
N TRP A 512 5.26 -16.21 27.73
CA TRP A 512 5.84 -17.42 27.15
C TRP A 512 7.37 -17.37 26.99
N ILE A 513 8.06 -16.69 27.89
CA ILE A 513 9.53 -16.67 27.92
C ILE A 513 10.03 -18.04 28.41
N PRO A 514 10.89 -18.74 27.65
CA PRO A 514 11.50 -19.98 28.12
C PRO A 514 12.26 -19.79 29.43
N ALA A 515 12.11 -20.71 30.38
CA ALA A 515 12.70 -20.59 31.71
C ALA A 515 14.22 -20.86 31.77
N ASP A 516 14.83 -21.29 30.66
CA ASP A 516 16.27 -21.54 30.54
C ASP A 516 17.04 -20.23 30.23
N PRO A 517 17.89 -19.72 31.16
CA PRO A 517 18.61 -18.48 30.97
C PRO A 517 19.66 -18.49 29.85
N GLU A 518 20.10 -19.67 29.39
CA GLU A 518 21.00 -19.77 28.24
C GLU A 518 20.29 -19.34 26.95
N LEU A 519 18.98 -19.60 26.84
CA LEU A 519 18.16 -19.15 25.70
C LEU A 519 17.96 -17.63 25.67
N TRP A 520 18.30 -16.89 26.73
CA TRP A 520 18.17 -15.43 26.75
C TRP A 520 19.38 -14.71 26.12
N ARG A 521 20.43 -15.45 25.75
CA ARG A 521 21.58 -14.91 25.03
C ARG A 521 21.31 -14.77 23.53
N VAL A 522 21.91 -13.75 22.91
CA VAL A 522 21.64 -13.36 21.52
C VAL A 522 22.02 -14.47 20.55
N GLU A 523 23.09 -15.21 20.82
CA GLU A 523 23.59 -16.33 20.03
C GLU A 523 22.61 -17.53 19.98
N ASN A 524 21.73 -17.64 20.98
CA ASN A 524 20.73 -18.70 21.11
C ASN A 524 19.34 -18.28 20.58
N TYR A 525 19.23 -17.13 19.90
CA TYR A 525 17.96 -16.53 19.50
C TYR A 525 17.03 -17.45 18.68
N ARG A 526 17.58 -18.25 17.75
CA ARG A 526 16.79 -19.25 17.00
C ARG A 526 16.14 -20.28 17.93
N ALA A 527 16.91 -20.81 18.89
CA ALA A 527 16.40 -21.78 19.86
C ALA A 527 15.41 -21.14 20.85
N PHE A 528 15.58 -19.86 21.19
CA PHE A 528 14.61 -19.08 21.94
C PHE A 528 13.26 -18.98 21.22
N LEU A 529 13.26 -18.57 19.93
CA LEU A 529 12.05 -18.45 19.12
C LEU A 529 11.32 -19.79 19.05
N ASP A 530 12.05 -20.88 18.80
CA ASP A 530 11.54 -22.25 18.77
C ASP A 530 10.87 -22.67 20.09
N ALA A 531 11.53 -22.42 21.22
CA ALA A 531 11.01 -22.74 22.54
C ALA A 531 9.77 -21.89 22.87
N ARG A 532 9.81 -20.58 22.57
CA ARG A 532 8.69 -19.65 22.79
C ARG A 532 7.47 -20.01 21.93
N ARG A 533 7.65 -20.32 20.64
CA ARG A 533 6.56 -20.79 19.77
C ARG A 533 5.88 -22.06 20.31
N ARG A 534 6.64 -23.01 20.87
CA ARG A 534 6.07 -24.21 21.52
C ARG A 534 5.22 -23.86 22.74
N LEU A 535 5.67 -22.92 23.58
CA LEU A 535 4.93 -22.45 24.75
C LEU A 535 3.65 -21.69 24.38
N VAL A 536 3.73 -20.76 23.42
CA VAL A 536 2.57 -20.01 22.89
C VAL A 536 1.57 -20.97 22.25
N ALA A 537 2.01 -21.93 21.43
CA ALA A 537 1.14 -22.92 20.80
C ALA A 537 0.44 -23.82 21.84
N ALA A 538 1.13 -24.22 22.91
CA ALA A 538 0.53 -25.00 23.98
C ALA A 538 -0.61 -24.26 24.68
N ASP A 539 -0.41 -22.98 25.05
CA ASP A 539 -1.45 -22.17 25.69
C ASP A 539 -2.58 -21.79 24.70
N ALA A 540 -2.26 -21.56 23.42
CA ALA A 540 -3.25 -21.37 22.35
C ALA A 540 -4.22 -22.55 22.28
N ASN A 541 -3.70 -23.78 22.21
CA ASN A 541 -4.52 -24.98 22.19
C ASN A 541 -5.29 -25.19 23.50
N ALA A 542 -4.71 -24.84 24.65
CA ALA A 542 -5.40 -24.92 25.94
C ALA A 542 -6.59 -23.94 26.01
N PHE A 543 -6.41 -22.69 25.57
CA PHE A 543 -7.50 -21.71 25.51
C PHE A 543 -8.59 -22.10 24.49
N LEU A 544 -8.19 -22.45 23.27
CA LEU A 544 -9.11 -22.84 22.21
C LEU A 544 -9.88 -24.14 22.56
N GLY A 545 -9.24 -25.07 23.26
CA GLY A 545 -9.89 -26.25 23.82
C GLY A 545 -10.98 -25.91 24.85
N ARG A 546 -10.77 -24.92 25.72
CA ARG A 546 -11.78 -24.47 26.70
C ARG A 546 -13.05 -23.91 26.05
N LEU A 547 -12.92 -23.25 24.89
CA LEU A 547 -14.08 -22.73 24.13
C LEU A 547 -15.01 -23.87 23.68
N VAL A 548 -14.46 -24.96 23.14
CA VAL A 548 -15.26 -26.09 22.63
C VAL A 548 -15.64 -27.08 23.75
N GLY A 549 -14.85 -27.15 24.82
CA GLY A 549 -15.07 -28.05 25.96
C GLY A 549 -16.16 -27.63 26.95
N ALA A 550 -16.73 -26.42 26.81
CA ALA A 550 -17.78 -25.87 27.69
C ALA A 550 -17.42 -25.82 29.20
N GLU A 551 -16.13 -25.72 29.53
CA GLU A 551 -15.64 -25.85 30.91
C GLU A 551 -15.92 -24.64 31.81
N VAL A 552 -16.08 -23.43 31.25
CA VAL A 552 -16.24 -22.19 32.03
C VAL A 552 -17.24 -21.23 31.38
N ALA A 553 -18.36 -20.99 32.07
CA ALA A 553 -19.33 -19.96 31.71
C ALA A 553 -18.70 -18.56 31.75
N TRP A 554 -18.85 -17.80 30.67
CA TRP A 554 -18.39 -16.42 30.59
C TRP A 554 -19.35 -15.47 31.31
N THR A 555 -18.86 -14.71 32.28
CA THR A 555 -19.68 -13.80 33.11
C THR A 555 -19.31 -12.33 32.98
N GLU A 556 -18.05 -12.02 32.69
CA GLU A 556 -17.55 -10.64 32.52
C GLU A 556 -16.60 -10.57 31.32
N GLY A 557 -16.73 -9.49 30.54
CA GLY A 557 -15.91 -9.25 29.36
C GLY A 557 -14.60 -8.55 29.67
N LEU A 558 -13.56 -8.87 28.91
CA LEU A 558 -12.28 -8.16 28.95
C LEU A 558 -12.50 -6.67 28.63
N PRO A 559 -11.93 -5.74 29.43
CA PRO A 559 -12.01 -4.30 29.14
C PRO A 559 -11.23 -3.98 27.85
N GLN A 560 -11.65 -2.97 27.10
CA GLN A 560 -10.88 -2.53 25.92
C GLN A 560 -9.52 -1.94 26.35
N VAL A 561 -8.47 -2.24 25.59
CA VAL A 561 -7.12 -1.71 25.79
C VAL A 561 -6.69 -0.93 24.56
N ARG A 562 -5.89 0.14 24.76
CA ARG A 562 -5.25 0.85 23.65
C ARG A 562 -3.86 0.30 23.42
N VAL A 563 -3.50 0.05 22.17
CA VAL A 563 -2.12 -0.24 21.78
C VAL A 563 -1.53 1.04 21.19
N ALA A 564 -0.41 1.50 21.77
CA ALA A 564 0.35 2.63 21.27
C ALA A 564 0.80 2.38 19.82
N GLU A 565 0.66 3.39 18.97
CA GLU A 565 1.34 3.39 17.68
C GLU A 565 2.86 3.45 17.92
N ASP A 566 3.62 2.69 17.11
CA ASP A 566 5.08 2.82 17.13
C ASP A 566 5.47 4.11 16.43
N THR A 567 5.66 5.14 17.24
CA THR A 567 6.28 6.40 16.85
C THR A 567 7.79 6.34 17.05
N ASP A 568 8.44 5.22 16.71
CA ASP A 568 9.90 5.15 16.74
C ASP A 568 10.46 5.89 15.51
N GLU A 569 10.52 7.22 15.62
CA GLU A 569 11.03 8.18 14.62
C GLU A 569 12.49 7.92 14.18
N ARG A 570 13.14 6.90 14.77
CA ARG A 570 14.50 6.45 14.47
C ARG A 570 14.54 5.31 13.45
N ASP A 571 13.42 4.63 13.17
CA ASP A 571 13.34 3.72 12.02
C ASP A 571 13.22 4.54 10.73
N ALA A 572 14.33 4.64 10.01
CA ALA A 572 14.42 5.39 8.75
C ALA A 572 13.47 4.85 7.67
N ARG A 573 13.16 3.54 7.66
CA ARG A 573 12.23 2.92 6.71
C ARG A 573 10.78 3.23 7.08
N ALA A 574 10.42 3.16 8.36
CA ALA A 574 9.10 3.60 8.83
C ALA A 574 8.85 5.09 8.54
N VAL A 575 9.87 5.94 8.73
CA VAL A 575 9.85 7.37 8.34
C VAL A 575 9.65 7.53 6.83
N GLN A 576 10.44 6.85 5.99
CA GLN A 576 10.30 6.91 4.53
C GLN A 576 8.92 6.46 4.05
N ILE A 577 8.37 5.38 4.61
CA ILE A 577 7.02 4.89 4.29
C ILE A 577 5.99 5.94 4.70
N ARG A 578 5.99 6.43 5.95
CA ARG A 578 5.05 7.46 6.42
C ARG A 578 5.10 8.73 5.56
N ASP A 579 6.29 9.17 5.19
CA ASP A 579 6.48 10.38 4.38
C ASP A 579 5.95 10.15 2.96
N LEU A 580 6.23 8.99 2.33
CA LEU A 580 5.62 8.56 1.07
C LEU A 580 4.08 8.53 1.16
N LEU A 581 3.51 7.93 2.21
CA LEU A 581 2.06 7.83 2.37
C LEU A 581 1.41 9.22 2.57
N THR A 582 2.14 10.15 3.18
CA THR A 582 1.73 11.55 3.31
C THR A 582 1.77 12.25 1.94
N GLU A 583 2.82 12.05 1.13
CA GLU A 583 2.90 12.53 -0.25
C GLU A 583 1.72 12.00 -1.10
N LEU A 584 1.47 10.69 -1.04
CA LEU A 584 0.40 10.01 -1.78
C LEU A 584 -1.00 10.49 -1.34
N GLY A 585 -1.24 10.61 -0.03
CA GLY A 585 -2.49 11.13 0.52
C GLY A 585 -2.73 12.59 0.10
N VAL A 586 -1.70 13.44 0.12
CA VAL A 586 -1.79 14.83 -0.35
C VAL A 586 -2.05 14.92 -1.86
N ALA A 587 -1.54 13.96 -2.66
CA ALA A 587 -1.84 13.87 -4.09
C ALA A 587 -3.28 13.38 -4.37
N GLY A 588 -3.91 12.67 -3.44
CA GLY A 588 -5.28 12.15 -3.56
C GLY A 588 -5.36 10.64 -3.85
N TYR A 589 -4.30 9.88 -3.54
CA TYR A 589 -4.30 8.42 -3.64
C TYR A 589 -5.00 7.75 -2.45
N ALA A 590 -5.38 6.48 -2.62
CA ALA A 590 -5.97 5.69 -1.55
C ALA A 590 -4.94 5.36 -0.45
N ASN A 591 -5.41 5.18 0.79
CA ASN A 591 -4.57 4.67 1.87
C ASN A 591 -4.41 3.14 1.72
N PRO A 592 -3.20 2.58 1.87
CA PRO A 592 -2.96 1.14 1.88
C PRO A 592 -3.39 0.49 3.20
N ALA A 593 -3.44 -0.84 3.20
CA ALA A 593 -3.23 -1.63 4.42
C ALA A 593 -1.72 -1.68 4.73
N LEU A 594 -1.33 -1.47 5.99
CA LEU A 594 0.06 -1.51 6.45
C LEU A 594 0.38 -2.84 7.14
N ASP A 595 1.65 -3.23 7.09
CA ASP A 595 2.16 -4.52 7.61
C ASP A 595 1.40 -5.75 7.06
N ALA A 596 0.81 -5.63 5.87
CA ALA A 596 -0.28 -6.47 5.41
C ALA A 596 0.21 -7.79 4.79
N GLU A 597 -0.12 -8.91 5.43
CA GLU A 597 0.16 -10.23 4.89
C GLU A 597 -0.65 -10.49 3.59
N ILE A 598 0.05 -10.78 2.49
CA ILE A 598 -0.54 -11.15 1.21
C ILE A 598 -0.44 -12.67 1.07
N ALA A 599 -1.55 -13.34 0.77
CA ALA A 599 -1.60 -14.79 0.64
C ALA A 599 -1.84 -15.25 -0.80
N ASP A 600 -1.33 -16.43 -1.12
CA ASP A 600 -1.58 -17.09 -2.39
C ASP A 600 -3.04 -17.55 -2.51
N PRO A 601 -3.73 -17.28 -3.64
CA PRO A 601 -5.16 -17.50 -3.72
C PRO A 601 -5.61 -18.96 -3.80
N GLU A 602 -4.69 -19.88 -4.12
CA GLU A 602 -4.94 -21.30 -4.29
C GLU A 602 -4.52 -22.09 -3.04
N THR A 603 -3.41 -21.72 -2.41
CA THR A 603 -2.76 -22.45 -1.30
C THR A 603 -2.93 -21.77 0.07
N SER A 604 -3.34 -20.49 0.12
CA SER A 604 -3.44 -19.66 1.34
C SER A 604 -2.12 -19.47 2.13
N ARG A 605 -0.99 -19.91 1.56
CA ARG A 605 0.37 -19.63 2.05
C ARG A 605 0.65 -18.13 1.95
N ALA A 606 1.34 -17.54 2.92
CA ALA A 606 1.84 -16.17 2.81
C ALA A 606 2.84 -16.07 1.64
N LEU A 607 2.66 -15.07 0.77
CA LEU A 607 3.57 -14.71 -0.31
C LEU A 607 4.48 -13.54 0.08
N ALA A 608 4.00 -12.63 0.94
CA ALA A 608 4.73 -11.45 1.42
C ALA A 608 4.06 -10.88 2.68
N VAL A 609 4.76 -10.02 3.42
CA VAL A 609 4.18 -9.16 4.48
C VAL A 609 4.48 -7.71 4.09
N ALA A 610 3.59 -7.17 3.25
CA ALA A 610 3.83 -5.91 2.58
C ALA A 610 3.73 -4.71 3.53
N GLU A 611 4.76 -3.88 3.52
CA GLU A 611 4.83 -2.65 4.31
C GLU A 611 3.68 -1.69 3.96
N ALA A 612 3.28 -1.68 2.69
CA ALA A 612 2.06 -1.05 2.22
C ALA A 612 1.42 -1.84 1.07
N TYR A 613 0.14 -2.17 1.20
CA TYR A 613 -0.63 -2.92 0.21
C TYR A 613 -1.92 -2.19 -0.21
N TRP A 614 -2.07 -1.98 -1.52
CA TRP A 614 -3.27 -1.44 -2.16
C TRP A 614 -4.00 -2.54 -2.95
N PRO A 615 -4.97 -3.26 -2.37
CA PRO A 615 -5.67 -4.37 -3.05
C PRO A 615 -6.44 -3.95 -4.30
N GLU A 616 -6.95 -2.72 -4.34
CA GLU A 616 -7.72 -2.16 -5.48
C GLU A 616 -6.86 -1.23 -6.37
N GLY A 617 -5.54 -1.29 -6.22
CA GLY A 617 -4.58 -0.35 -6.80
C GLY A 617 -4.53 1.00 -6.07
N LEU A 618 -3.55 1.84 -6.43
CA LEU A 618 -3.30 3.15 -5.80
C LEU A 618 -4.52 4.09 -5.86
N GLN A 619 -5.37 3.96 -6.88
CA GLN A 619 -6.70 4.56 -6.94
C GLN A 619 -7.69 3.41 -7.13
N ALA A 620 -8.67 3.29 -6.24
CA ALA A 620 -9.56 2.12 -6.20
C ALA A 620 -10.22 1.83 -7.57
N GLY A 621 -9.96 0.64 -8.12
CA GLY A 621 -10.43 0.23 -9.44
C GLY A 621 -9.68 0.86 -10.63
N GLN A 622 -8.42 1.28 -10.44
CA GLN A 622 -7.54 1.77 -11.53
C GLN A 622 -6.13 1.19 -11.48
N GLY A 623 -5.89 0.23 -12.36
CA GLY A 623 -4.64 -0.52 -12.46
C GLY A 623 -4.73 -1.83 -11.68
N SER A 624 -3.58 -2.48 -11.55
CA SER A 624 -3.41 -3.69 -10.74
C SER A 624 -3.28 -3.37 -9.24
N PRO A 625 -3.44 -4.38 -8.37
CA PRO A 625 -3.08 -4.26 -6.96
C PRO A 625 -1.60 -3.88 -6.81
N VAL A 626 -1.28 -2.96 -5.90
CA VAL A 626 0.09 -2.44 -5.70
C VAL A 626 0.64 -2.91 -4.35
N VAL A 627 1.89 -3.37 -4.35
CA VAL A 627 2.59 -3.91 -3.18
C VAL A 627 3.91 -3.15 -2.99
N LEU A 628 4.14 -2.64 -1.79
CA LEU A 628 5.44 -2.15 -1.36
C LEU A 628 6.06 -3.21 -0.43
N GLU A 629 7.06 -3.93 -0.94
CA GLU A 629 7.73 -5.02 -0.26
C GLU A 629 9.24 -4.78 -0.30
N LEU A 630 9.76 -4.14 0.74
CA LEU A 630 11.14 -3.65 0.77
C LEU A 630 12.11 -4.73 1.29
N ASP A 631 11.66 -5.96 1.57
CA ASP A 631 12.47 -7.15 1.86
C ASP A 631 12.25 -8.24 0.78
N PRO A 632 12.81 -8.08 -0.43
CA PRO A 632 12.50 -8.94 -1.58
C PRO A 632 12.85 -10.42 -1.39
N ASP A 633 13.84 -10.74 -0.55
CA ASP A 633 14.27 -12.11 -0.26
C ASP A 633 13.26 -12.87 0.63
N GLU A 634 12.36 -12.16 1.31
CA GLU A 634 11.32 -12.70 2.18
C GLU A 634 9.97 -12.91 1.45
N ALA A 635 9.92 -12.49 0.17
CA ALA A 635 8.70 -12.48 -0.63
C ALA A 635 8.80 -13.35 -1.90
N ASP A 636 7.69 -14.01 -2.23
CA ASP A 636 7.54 -14.75 -3.48
C ASP A 636 7.15 -13.80 -4.63
N LEU A 637 8.12 -12.95 -5.00
CA LEU A 637 7.98 -11.98 -6.09
C LEU A 637 7.55 -12.62 -7.43
N PRO A 638 8.06 -13.81 -7.85
CA PRO A 638 7.58 -14.47 -9.06
C PRO A 638 6.08 -14.76 -9.00
N ARG A 639 5.58 -15.32 -7.88
CA ARG A 639 4.17 -15.64 -7.74
C ARG A 639 3.28 -14.41 -7.62
N LEU A 640 3.74 -13.35 -6.96
CA LEU A 640 3.03 -12.06 -6.96
C LEU A 640 2.91 -11.49 -8.39
N ALA A 641 3.96 -11.59 -9.20
CA ALA A 641 3.91 -11.15 -10.60
C ALA A 641 2.97 -12.02 -11.47
N GLU A 642 2.95 -13.35 -11.28
CA GLU A 642 2.00 -14.26 -11.95
C GLU A 642 0.54 -13.89 -11.66
N LEU A 643 0.26 -13.49 -10.40
CA LEU A 643 -1.06 -13.06 -9.94
C LEU A 643 -1.41 -11.63 -10.36
N GLY A 644 -0.50 -10.93 -11.06
CA GLY A 644 -0.71 -9.60 -11.62
C GLY A 644 -0.53 -8.44 -10.65
N PHE A 645 0.17 -8.63 -9.53
CA PHE A 645 0.51 -7.55 -8.60
C PHE A 645 1.66 -6.69 -9.14
N GLU A 646 1.55 -5.38 -8.92
CA GLU A 646 2.59 -4.38 -9.18
C GLU A 646 3.46 -4.26 -7.92
N VAL A 647 4.59 -4.98 -7.88
CA VAL A 647 5.45 -5.06 -6.69
C VAL A 647 6.64 -4.10 -6.79
N PHE A 648 6.82 -3.29 -5.76
CA PHE A 648 7.90 -2.32 -5.63
C PHE A 648 8.78 -2.66 -4.43
N THR A 649 10.08 -2.82 -4.68
CA THR A 649 11.08 -3.19 -3.67
C THR A 649 11.84 -2.01 -3.08
N SER A 650 11.48 -0.78 -3.47
CA SER A 650 11.96 0.45 -2.84
C SER A 650 10.90 1.54 -2.85
N VAL A 651 10.94 2.41 -1.84
CA VAL A 651 10.10 3.62 -1.75
C VAL A 651 10.29 4.52 -2.99
N ASP A 652 11.52 4.62 -3.49
CA ASP A 652 11.84 5.44 -4.67
C ASP A 652 11.34 4.82 -5.99
N ALA A 653 11.30 3.49 -6.11
CA ALA A 653 10.69 2.84 -7.27
C ALA A 653 9.18 3.12 -7.35
N LEU A 654 8.47 3.02 -6.22
CA LEU A 654 7.05 3.36 -6.13
C LEU A 654 6.80 4.86 -6.37
N ARG A 655 7.61 5.74 -5.76
CA ARG A 655 7.54 7.21 -5.99
C ARG A 655 7.76 7.54 -7.47
N GLY A 656 8.76 6.95 -8.12
CA GLY A 656 9.04 7.14 -9.53
C GLY A 656 7.93 6.61 -10.46
N PHE A 657 7.29 5.49 -10.11
CA PHE A 657 6.12 4.98 -10.82
C PHE A 657 4.91 5.92 -10.71
N VAL A 658 4.62 6.40 -9.50
CA VAL A 658 3.56 7.38 -9.24
C VAL A 658 3.84 8.69 -9.98
N GLN A 659 5.07 9.18 -9.96
CA GLN A 659 5.46 10.39 -10.69
C GLN A 659 5.21 10.23 -12.20
N ARG A 660 5.66 9.14 -12.83
CA ARG A 660 5.40 8.89 -14.26
C ARG A 660 3.91 8.82 -14.58
N ARG A 661 3.11 8.16 -13.71
CA ARG A 661 1.64 8.11 -13.84
C ARG A 661 1.00 9.49 -13.72
N ASN A 662 1.52 10.35 -12.84
CA ASN A 662 1.08 11.75 -12.69
C ASN A 662 1.47 12.63 -13.88
N GLU A 663 2.69 12.49 -14.41
CA GLU A 663 3.15 13.20 -15.62
C GLU A 663 2.26 12.87 -16.82
N ILE A 664 1.93 11.59 -17.03
CA ILE A 664 1.01 11.14 -18.08
C ILE A 664 -0.42 11.67 -17.82
N ALA A 665 -0.91 11.61 -16.58
CA ALA A 665 -2.23 12.11 -16.22
C ALA A 665 -2.38 13.63 -16.39
N ALA A 666 -1.32 14.41 -16.16
CA ALA A 666 -1.25 15.84 -16.46
C ALA A 666 -1.05 16.15 -17.96
N GLY A 667 -0.73 15.13 -18.76
CA GLY A 667 -0.30 15.25 -20.16
C GLY A 667 1.05 15.96 -20.31
N ASP A 668 1.85 16.02 -19.25
CA ASP A 668 3.22 16.55 -19.27
C ASP A 668 4.20 15.53 -19.89
N ARG A 669 3.76 14.27 -20.05
CA ARG A 669 4.43 13.20 -20.79
C ARG A 669 3.43 12.46 -21.67
N ASP A 670 3.85 12.02 -22.86
CA ASP A 670 3.03 11.17 -23.74
C ASP A 670 2.94 9.73 -23.19
N ASP A 671 1.77 9.10 -23.34
CA ASP A 671 1.57 7.68 -23.05
C ASP A 671 2.15 6.82 -24.20
N GLU A 672 3.42 6.42 -24.05
CA GLU A 672 4.09 5.52 -25.00
C GLU A 672 3.57 4.06 -24.93
N GLY A 673 2.58 3.77 -24.08
CA GLY A 673 2.00 2.44 -23.96
C GLY A 673 2.99 1.42 -23.41
N THR A 674 3.72 1.79 -22.34
CA THR A 674 4.63 0.86 -21.66
C THR A 674 3.84 -0.34 -21.15
N GLY A 675 4.27 -1.55 -21.53
CA GLY A 675 3.73 -2.78 -20.98
C GLY A 675 3.84 -2.82 -19.46
N ALA A 676 3.02 -3.66 -18.83
CA ALA A 676 3.03 -3.86 -17.38
C ALA A 676 4.48 -4.04 -16.88
N PRO A 677 4.88 -3.43 -15.75
CA PRO A 677 6.13 -3.69 -15.06
C PRO A 677 6.24 -5.15 -14.62
N GLY A 678 6.60 -6.04 -15.55
CA GLY A 678 7.18 -7.33 -15.19
C GLY A 678 8.44 -7.05 -14.40
N VAL A 679 8.37 -7.32 -13.08
CA VAL A 679 9.40 -7.18 -12.04
C VAL A 679 10.60 -6.34 -12.49
N ALA A 680 10.63 -5.07 -12.07
CA ALA A 680 11.76 -4.18 -12.30
C ALA A 680 12.97 -4.61 -11.43
N LEU A 681 13.58 -5.73 -11.78
CA LEU A 681 14.92 -6.08 -11.36
C LEU A 681 15.84 -4.97 -11.86
N VAL A 682 16.44 -4.24 -10.92
CA VAL A 682 17.49 -3.28 -11.22
C VAL A 682 18.67 -4.09 -11.75
N GLU A 683 18.99 -3.98 -13.04
CA GLU A 683 20.23 -4.55 -13.56
C GLU A 683 21.41 -3.95 -12.78
N PRO A 684 22.36 -4.77 -12.31
CA PRO A 684 23.57 -4.25 -11.68
C PRO A 684 24.33 -3.39 -12.70
N ALA A 685 24.94 -2.31 -12.21
CA ALA A 685 25.70 -1.40 -13.06
C ALA A 685 26.77 -2.16 -13.87
N PRO A 686 27.00 -1.82 -15.15
CA PRO A 686 27.93 -2.56 -15.98
C PRO A 686 29.34 -2.49 -15.41
N GLU A 687 29.96 -3.65 -15.21
CA GLU A 687 31.36 -3.74 -14.79
C GLU A 687 32.25 -3.08 -15.85
N ALA A 688 33.22 -2.29 -15.41
CA ALA A 688 34.11 -1.58 -16.31
C ALA A 688 35.10 -2.54 -16.98
N GLU A 689 35.03 -2.66 -18.30
CA GLU A 689 36.03 -3.41 -19.08
C GLU A 689 37.45 -2.86 -18.83
N PRO A 690 38.46 -3.72 -18.59
CA PRO A 690 39.84 -3.27 -18.41
C PRO A 690 40.43 -2.79 -19.73
N VAL A 691 40.82 -1.51 -19.78
CA VAL A 691 41.51 -0.91 -20.93
C VAL A 691 42.90 -1.53 -21.10
N VAL A 692 43.12 -2.27 -22.20
CA VAL A 692 44.44 -2.78 -22.59
C VAL A 692 44.90 -2.15 -23.91
N GLY A 693 46.02 -1.42 -23.83
CA GLY A 693 46.68 -0.78 -24.97
C GLY A 693 47.49 -1.74 -25.87
N PRO A 694 48.02 -1.27 -27.02
CA PRO A 694 48.14 -2.14 -28.20
C PRO A 694 49.52 -2.78 -28.49
N ALA A 695 49.47 -4.09 -28.76
CA ALA A 695 49.96 -4.79 -29.97
C ALA A 695 51.44 -5.19 -30.21
N ARG A 696 51.56 -6.32 -30.94
CA ARG A 696 52.69 -6.93 -31.70
C ARG A 696 53.59 -7.92 -30.92
N GLN A 697 53.98 -9.09 -31.45
CA GLN A 697 53.77 -9.70 -32.80
C GLN A 697 54.09 -11.23 -32.83
N LEU A 698 53.65 -11.93 -33.90
CA LEU A 698 54.17 -13.23 -34.43
C LEU A 698 53.86 -14.53 -33.63
N GLU A 699 53.54 -15.71 -34.22
CA GLU A 699 53.15 -16.09 -35.61
C GLU A 699 52.38 -17.46 -35.59
N LEU A 700 51.83 -17.90 -36.74
CA LEU A 700 50.91 -19.05 -36.88
C LEU A 700 51.58 -20.45 -36.88
N ILE A 701 50.79 -21.52 -36.65
CA ILE A 701 50.53 -22.66 -37.57
C ILE A 701 49.63 -23.76 -36.90
N GLU A 702 48.69 -24.35 -37.67
CA GLU A 702 47.76 -25.47 -37.36
C GLU A 702 48.44 -26.87 -37.56
N PRO A 703 47.80 -28.07 -37.62
CA PRO A 703 46.38 -28.52 -37.49
C PRO A 703 46.24 -29.69 -36.45
N GLU A 704 45.29 -30.66 -36.43
CA GLU A 704 44.21 -31.14 -37.33
C GLU A 704 43.11 -31.90 -36.52
N VAL A 705 42.19 -32.63 -37.19
CA VAL A 705 41.05 -33.40 -36.60
C VAL A 705 41.15 -34.89 -36.96
N ALA A 706 40.70 -35.80 -36.08
CA ALA A 706 40.38 -37.19 -36.45
C ALA A 706 39.20 -37.77 -35.65
N GLN A 707 38.40 -38.63 -36.32
CA GLN A 707 37.16 -39.26 -35.85
C GLN A 707 37.36 -40.73 -35.43
N LEU A 708 36.35 -41.35 -34.80
CA LEU A 708 35.89 -42.77 -34.88
C LEU A 708 34.91 -43.03 -33.71
N GLU A 709 33.60 -43.05 -33.92
CA GLU A 709 32.73 -44.20 -34.29
C GLU A 709 32.34 -45.16 -33.14
N LEU A 710 31.02 -45.42 -33.06
CA LEU A 710 30.33 -46.32 -32.12
C LEU A 710 29.75 -47.53 -32.87
N PRO A 711 29.48 -48.65 -32.17
CA PRO A 711 28.47 -49.63 -32.61
C PRO A 711 27.29 -49.78 -31.62
N GLU A 712 26.11 -50.05 -32.16
CA GLU A 712 24.86 -50.36 -31.44
C GLU A 712 24.73 -51.88 -31.11
N VAL A 713 23.71 -52.27 -30.33
CA VAL A 713 22.66 -53.29 -30.71
C VAL A 713 21.72 -53.70 -29.54
N GLU A 714 20.42 -53.48 -29.77
CA GLU A 714 19.16 -54.20 -29.42
C GLU A 714 18.82 -54.88 -28.05
N GLN A 715 17.74 -54.36 -27.44
CA GLN A 715 16.47 -55.00 -26.99
C GLN A 715 16.38 -56.46 -26.46
N GLN A 716 15.74 -56.66 -25.28
CA GLN A 716 14.48 -57.42 -25.07
C GLN A 716 14.07 -57.55 -23.56
N ALA A 717 12.82 -57.97 -23.29
CA ALA A 717 12.19 -58.23 -21.96
C ALA A 717 11.20 -59.43 -22.09
N PRO A 718 10.43 -59.93 -21.08
CA PRO A 718 10.35 -59.60 -19.64
C PRO A 718 10.23 -60.81 -18.64
N ALA A 719 10.14 -60.51 -17.33
CA ALA A 719 9.42 -61.22 -16.23
C ALA A 719 9.69 -62.69 -15.81
N GLU A 720 10.03 -62.91 -14.52
CA GLU A 720 9.31 -63.78 -13.54
C GLU A 720 9.94 -63.73 -12.11
N THR A 721 9.15 -64.03 -11.07
CA THR A 721 9.47 -64.06 -9.61
C THR A 721 9.41 -65.55 -9.12
N PRO A 722 9.84 -66.01 -7.91
CA PRO A 722 10.21 -65.25 -6.69
C PRO A 722 11.36 -65.81 -5.77
N ALA A 723 11.63 -65.04 -4.70
CA ALA A 723 12.06 -65.45 -3.35
C ALA A 723 13.39 -66.22 -3.10
N ALA A 724 14.33 -65.57 -2.40
CA ALA A 724 15.01 -66.09 -1.19
C ALA A 724 15.80 -64.97 -0.48
N ALA A 725 16.04 -65.10 0.83
CA ALA A 725 16.73 -64.09 1.65
C ALA A 725 18.26 -64.30 1.70
N ALA A 726 19.02 -63.20 1.72
CA ALA A 726 20.41 -63.17 2.17
C ALA A 726 20.78 -61.78 2.75
N THR A 727 21.56 -61.80 3.83
CA THR A 727 22.03 -60.66 4.63
C THR A 727 23.08 -59.80 3.87
N PRO A 728 23.15 -58.47 4.07
CA PRO A 728 24.16 -57.65 3.40
C PRO A 728 25.54 -57.71 4.09
N GLU A 729 26.59 -57.90 3.30
CA GLU A 729 27.99 -57.62 3.65
C GLU A 729 28.43 -56.24 3.10
N PRO A 730 29.55 -55.64 3.60
CA PRO A 730 29.71 -54.20 3.66
C PRO A 730 30.16 -53.53 2.34
N ALA A 731 29.74 -52.28 2.17
CA ALA A 731 30.14 -51.42 1.05
C ALA A 731 31.60 -50.93 1.19
N ALA A 732 32.25 -50.78 0.02
CA ALA A 732 33.59 -50.23 -0.13
C ALA A 732 33.69 -48.75 0.29
N PRO A 733 34.87 -48.23 0.67
CA PRO A 733 35.01 -46.90 1.24
C PRO A 733 34.71 -45.78 0.22
N VAL A 734 33.85 -44.85 0.63
CA VAL A 734 33.59 -43.60 -0.11
C VAL A 734 34.79 -42.67 0.01
N HIS A 735 35.18 -42.06 -1.11
CA HIS A 735 36.29 -41.12 -1.18
C HIS A 735 35.96 -39.84 -0.40
N VAL A 736 36.69 -39.61 0.69
CA VAL A 736 36.59 -38.36 1.48
C VAL A 736 37.23 -37.22 0.68
N PRO A 737 36.56 -36.07 0.46
CA PRO A 737 37.21 -34.86 0.00
C PRO A 737 38.11 -34.31 1.11
N ALA A 738 39.32 -33.85 0.78
CA ALA A 738 40.19 -33.21 1.75
C ALA A 738 39.49 -31.98 2.39
N PRO A 739 39.72 -31.68 3.68
CA PRO A 739 39.03 -30.59 4.34
C PRO A 739 39.39 -29.25 3.68
N SER A 740 38.36 -28.49 3.31
CA SER A 740 38.50 -27.08 2.99
C SER A 740 39.18 -26.38 4.15
N VAL A 741 40.26 -25.64 3.87
CA VAL A 741 40.88 -24.76 4.86
C VAL A 741 39.83 -23.73 5.28
N GLU A 742 39.49 -23.70 6.56
CA GLU A 742 38.60 -22.68 7.12
C GLU A 742 39.20 -21.30 6.84
N PRO A 743 38.43 -20.31 6.37
CA PRO A 743 38.89 -18.94 6.41
C PRO A 743 39.09 -18.58 7.88
N GLU A 744 40.28 -18.08 8.25
CA GLU A 744 40.52 -17.59 9.61
C GLU A 744 39.43 -16.57 9.98
N PRO A 745 38.97 -16.55 11.25
CA PRO A 745 37.97 -15.58 11.68
C PRO A 745 38.50 -14.18 11.41
N VAL A 746 37.78 -13.42 10.58
CA VAL A 746 38.05 -12.00 10.36
C VAL A 746 37.75 -11.30 11.68
N VAL A 747 38.78 -11.16 12.51
CA VAL A 747 38.78 -10.25 13.65
C VAL A 747 38.49 -8.88 13.07
N ALA A 748 37.37 -8.27 13.48
CA ALA A 748 37.05 -6.90 13.10
C ALA A 748 38.25 -6.02 13.48
N PRO A 749 38.74 -5.13 12.58
CA PRO A 749 39.91 -4.33 12.87
C PRO A 749 39.64 -3.52 14.15
N GLU A 750 40.55 -3.65 15.13
CA GLU A 750 40.52 -2.76 16.29
C GLU A 750 40.58 -1.33 15.77
N THR A 751 39.53 -0.54 16.01
CA THR A 751 39.42 0.84 15.52
C THR A 751 40.68 1.60 15.91
N THR A 752 41.50 1.93 14.92
CA THR A 752 42.83 2.48 15.20
C THR A 752 42.67 3.86 15.83
N GLN A 753 43.66 4.26 16.64
CA GLN A 753 43.61 5.58 17.31
C GLN A 753 43.45 6.74 16.30
N ALA A 754 43.95 6.57 15.07
CA ALA A 754 43.78 7.50 13.97
C ALA A 754 42.33 7.54 13.42
N GLU A 755 41.64 6.41 13.33
CA GLU A 755 40.23 6.35 12.90
C GLU A 755 39.29 7.01 13.91
N ALA A 756 39.50 6.77 15.21
CA ALA A 756 38.73 7.44 16.26
C ALA A 756 38.98 8.98 16.28
N LEU A 757 40.21 9.42 15.96
CA LEU A 757 40.53 10.83 15.80
C LEU A 757 39.87 11.44 14.54
N LEU A 758 39.79 10.67 13.45
CA LEU A 758 39.09 11.08 12.22
C LEU A 758 37.59 11.20 12.46
N GLU A 759 36.97 10.22 13.14
CA GLU A 759 35.55 10.26 13.50
C GLU A 759 35.24 11.48 14.36
N ALA A 760 36.01 11.72 15.43
CA ALA A 760 35.83 12.90 16.29
C ALA A 760 35.93 14.22 15.49
N ARG A 761 36.84 14.30 14.52
CA ARG A 761 36.98 15.49 13.66
C ARG A 761 35.82 15.64 12.67
N LEU A 762 35.30 14.55 12.11
CA LEU A 762 34.14 14.57 11.22
C LEU A 762 32.86 14.97 11.98
N VAL A 763 32.69 14.50 13.22
CA VAL A 763 31.58 14.91 14.10
C VAL A 763 31.66 16.40 14.45
N GLU A 764 32.84 16.90 14.80
CA GLU A 764 33.05 18.34 15.04
C GLU A 764 32.66 19.19 13.82
N VAL A 765 33.06 18.77 12.62
CA VAL A 765 32.70 19.42 11.34
C VAL A 765 31.19 19.41 11.09
N LEU A 766 30.51 18.30 11.40
CA LEU A 766 29.05 18.18 11.29
C LEU A 766 28.32 19.09 12.29
N ASP A 767 28.81 19.20 13.53
CA ASP A 767 28.26 20.10 14.53
C ASP A 767 28.48 21.58 14.19
N VAL A 768 29.62 21.95 13.58
CA VAL A 768 29.83 23.30 13.04
C VAL A 768 28.87 23.59 11.87
N CYS A 769 28.70 22.65 10.93
CA CYS A 769 27.73 22.79 9.84
C CYS A 769 26.31 23.05 10.38
N LYS A 770 25.87 22.25 11.36
CA LYS A 770 24.52 22.30 11.95
C LYS A 770 24.33 23.52 12.87
N GLY A 771 25.34 23.84 13.66
CA GLY A 771 25.34 24.89 14.67
C GLY A 771 25.52 26.28 14.07
N GLU A 772 26.60 26.51 13.34
CA GLU A 772 26.95 27.82 12.78
C GLU A 772 26.30 28.05 11.42
N LEU A 773 26.46 27.10 10.49
CA LEU A 773 26.02 27.28 9.10
C LEU A 773 24.53 26.93 8.86
N LYS A 774 23.85 26.37 9.87
CA LYS A 774 22.46 25.90 9.83
C LYS A 774 22.18 24.86 8.73
N HIS A 775 23.20 24.12 8.31
CA HIS A 775 23.11 23.05 7.32
C HIS A 775 23.30 21.69 7.98
N ASN A 776 22.53 20.69 7.55
CA ASN A 776 22.59 19.35 8.11
C ASN A 776 22.90 18.35 6.99
N PRO A 777 24.17 17.89 6.86
CA PRO A 777 24.59 16.90 5.87
C PRO A 777 24.05 15.48 6.12
N ARG A 778 22.73 15.32 6.24
CA ARG A 778 22.05 14.05 6.57
C ARG A 778 22.55 12.84 5.76
N PRO A 779 22.82 12.93 4.43
CA PRO A 779 23.37 11.80 3.68
C PRO A 779 24.75 11.35 4.17
N PHE A 780 25.61 12.28 4.60
CA PHE A 780 26.94 11.94 5.13
C PHE A 780 26.86 11.43 6.58
N VAL A 781 25.93 11.93 7.39
CA VAL A 781 25.64 11.36 8.73
C VAL A 781 25.23 9.90 8.61
N GLY A 782 24.38 9.56 7.63
CA GLY A 782 24.02 8.17 7.33
C GLY A 782 25.24 7.31 6.98
N LEU A 783 26.07 7.77 6.04
CA LEU A 783 27.30 7.06 5.67
C LEU A 783 28.26 6.85 6.84
N LEU A 784 28.40 7.83 7.74
CA LEU A 784 29.28 7.74 8.91
C LEU A 784 28.81 6.66 9.90
N VAL A 785 27.50 6.55 10.12
CA VAL A 785 26.90 5.54 11.00
C VAL A 785 26.91 4.15 10.37
N GLU A 786 26.71 4.05 9.05
CA GLU A 786 26.57 2.79 8.32
C GLU A 786 27.93 2.14 7.97
N TYR A 787 28.95 2.94 7.66
CA TYR A 787 30.25 2.47 7.15
C TYR A 787 31.47 2.89 7.98
N GLY A 788 31.29 3.69 9.04
CA GLY A 788 32.40 4.21 9.84
C GLY A 788 33.22 5.32 9.15
N PRO A 789 34.19 5.92 9.85
CA PRO A 789 34.82 7.18 9.45
C PRO A 789 35.59 7.11 8.12
N VAL A 790 36.39 6.07 7.89
CA VAL A 790 37.26 5.98 6.70
C VAL A 790 36.44 5.67 5.44
N ASP A 791 35.57 4.67 5.50
CA ASP A 791 34.79 4.27 4.32
C ASP A 791 33.66 5.26 3.99
N ALA A 792 33.12 5.99 4.97
CA ALA A 792 32.24 7.14 4.70
C ALA A 792 32.96 8.21 3.87
N VAL A 793 34.21 8.54 4.21
CA VAL A 793 35.05 9.49 3.46
C VAL A 793 35.34 8.98 2.04
N ARG A 794 35.76 7.71 1.88
CA ARG A 794 35.98 7.10 0.55
C ARG A 794 34.71 7.10 -0.31
N ARG A 795 33.56 6.76 0.27
CA ARG A 795 32.26 6.75 -0.43
C ARG A 795 31.79 8.16 -0.82
N ALA A 796 32.10 9.18 -0.03
CA ALA A 796 31.86 10.57 -0.39
C ALA A 796 32.76 11.04 -1.55
N LEU A 797 34.05 10.67 -1.51
CA LEU A 797 35.02 11.03 -2.56
C LEU A 797 34.69 10.42 -3.93
N ARG A 798 34.20 9.16 -3.96
CA ARG A 798 33.79 8.46 -5.20
C ARG A 798 32.58 9.07 -5.91
N LYS A 799 31.77 9.89 -5.22
CA LYS A 799 30.66 10.63 -5.83
C LYS A 799 31.17 12.00 -6.33
N PRO A 800 30.60 12.58 -7.41
CA PRO A 800 30.87 13.96 -7.78
C PRO A 800 30.46 14.93 -6.66
N ALA A 801 30.95 16.17 -6.72
CA ALA A 801 30.65 17.20 -5.74
C ALA A 801 29.13 17.33 -5.52
N ASN A 802 28.71 17.14 -4.26
CA ASN A 802 27.30 17.11 -3.88
C ASN A 802 26.84 18.47 -3.33
N ASP A 803 25.54 18.60 -3.08
CA ASP A 803 24.92 19.84 -2.56
C ASP A 803 25.60 20.39 -1.29
N THR A 804 26.18 19.53 -0.44
CA THR A 804 26.92 19.96 0.75
C THR A 804 28.29 20.55 0.40
N PHE A 805 29.01 19.98 -0.57
CA PHE A 805 30.27 20.55 -1.06
C PHE A 805 30.04 21.93 -1.70
N SER A 806 29.02 22.04 -2.57
CA SER A 806 28.60 23.30 -3.18
C SER A 806 28.18 24.34 -2.13
N PHE A 807 27.37 23.94 -1.16
CA PHE A 807 26.93 24.81 -0.04
C PHE A 807 28.10 25.36 0.79
N LEU A 808 29.14 24.55 1.04
CA LEU A 808 30.35 24.96 1.75
C LEU A 808 31.21 25.90 0.90
N TRP A 809 31.32 25.66 -0.41
CA TRP A 809 32.02 26.55 -1.34
C TRP A 809 31.38 27.95 -1.41
N GLU A 810 30.06 28.05 -1.57
CA GLU A 810 29.32 29.33 -1.54
C GLU A 810 29.62 30.18 -0.30
N ARG A 811 29.86 29.50 0.84
CA ARG A 811 30.12 30.13 2.15
C ARG A 811 31.60 30.32 2.45
N ARG A 812 32.50 29.99 1.51
CA ARG A 812 33.96 29.98 1.70
C ARG A 812 34.39 29.13 2.90
N ARG A 813 33.69 28.01 3.16
CA ARG A 813 33.95 27.07 4.25
C ARG A 813 34.36 25.67 3.75
N LEU A 814 35.14 25.61 2.67
CA LEU A 814 35.70 24.34 2.18
C LEU A 814 36.71 23.70 3.18
N ASP A 815 37.15 24.42 4.21
CA ASP A 815 37.87 23.85 5.37
C ASP A 815 37.07 22.79 6.15
N LEU A 816 35.74 22.80 5.99
CA LEU A 816 34.79 21.83 6.54
C LEU A 816 34.41 20.72 5.53
N SER A 817 35.02 20.70 4.34
CA SER A 817 34.77 19.61 3.37
C SER A 817 35.45 18.32 3.81
N VAL A 818 34.89 17.18 3.38
CA VAL A 818 35.46 15.86 3.61
C VAL A 818 36.86 15.76 2.98
N GLU A 819 37.00 16.35 1.79
CA GLU A 819 38.24 16.48 1.04
C GLU A 819 39.31 17.27 1.79
N ALA A 820 38.94 18.32 2.52
CA ALA A 820 39.88 19.09 3.34
C ALA A 820 40.26 18.34 4.63
N VAL A 821 39.30 17.67 5.28
CA VAL A 821 39.56 16.87 6.49
C VAL A 821 40.53 15.73 6.20
N MET A 822 40.35 14.98 5.11
CA MET A 822 41.22 13.84 4.77
C MET A 822 42.65 14.22 4.33
N LEU A 823 42.91 15.50 4.06
CA LEU A 823 44.24 16.01 3.69
C LEU A 823 45.05 16.54 4.88
N ASP A 824 44.49 16.53 6.10
CA ASP A 824 45.22 16.80 7.33
C ASP A 824 46.30 15.72 7.54
N GLU A 825 47.54 16.14 7.85
CA GLU A 825 48.70 15.25 8.02
C GLU A 825 48.45 14.14 9.05
N ARG A 826 47.57 14.38 10.03
CA ARG A 826 47.19 13.40 11.06
C ARG A 826 46.42 12.19 10.52
N PHE A 827 45.90 12.27 9.30
CA PHE A 827 45.07 11.22 8.70
C PHE A 827 45.64 10.67 7.38
N HIS A 828 46.86 11.06 6.98
CA HIS A 828 47.43 10.60 5.70
C HIS A 828 47.53 9.06 5.66
N ASP A 829 47.96 8.40 6.74
CA ASP A 829 48.12 6.94 6.74
C ASP A 829 46.79 6.14 6.62
N LEU A 830 45.63 6.80 6.73
CA LEU A 830 44.29 6.18 6.57
C LEU A 830 43.82 6.09 5.10
N PHE A 831 44.44 6.85 4.20
CA PHE A 831 44.03 7.00 2.80
C PHE A 831 45.19 6.67 1.85
N THR A 832 44.88 6.38 0.59
CA THR A 832 45.93 6.19 -0.43
C THR A 832 46.44 7.52 -0.99
N ASP A 833 47.61 7.52 -1.64
CA ASP A 833 48.10 8.71 -2.36
C ASP A 833 47.17 9.13 -3.51
N GLU A 834 46.48 8.17 -4.14
CA GLU A 834 45.50 8.40 -5.21
C GLU A 834 44.22 9.05 -4.66
N GLU A 835 43.73 8.61 -3.50
CA GLU A 835 42.60 9.23 -2.79
C GLU A 835 42.95 10.67 -2.38
N ARG A 836 44.15 10.90 -1.83
CA ARG A 836 44.64 12.26 -1.53
C ARG A 836 44.81 13.11 -2.78
N ALA A 837 45.31 12.56 -3.88
CA ALA A 837 45.45 13.28 -5.16
C ALA A 837 44.08 13.71 -5.70
N THR A 838 43.08 12.83 -5.62
CA THR A 838 41.69 13.12 -6.02
C THR A 838 41.08 14.24 -5.16
N ALA A 839 41.28 14.21 -3.84
CA ALA A 839 40.83 15.28 -2.94
C ALA A 839 41.50 16.63 -3.24
N ARG A 840 42.81 16.64 -3.50
CA ARG A 840 43.55 17.86 -3.91
C ARG A 840 43.06 18.40 -5.25
N ALA A 841 42.80 17.54 -6.23
CA ALA A 841 42.28 17.95 -7.53
C ALA A 841 40.91 18.62 -7.39
N ARG A 842 39.98 17.99 -6.65
CA ARG A 842 38.64 18.56 -6.39
C ARG A 842 38.68 19.87 -5.63
N LEU A 843 39.59 20.05 -4.67
CA LEU A 843 39.76 21.35 -3.99
C LEU A 843 40.42 22.40 -4.89
N GLY A 844 41.33 21.98 -5.77
CA GLY A 844 42.00 22.85 -6.75
C GLY A 844 41.06 23.40 -7.83
N GLU A 845 40.08 22.61 -8.29
CA GLU A 845 39.03 23.04 -9.22
C GLU A 845 38.19 24.23 -8.71
N PHE A 846 38.16 24.45 -7.39
CA PHE A 846 37.38 25.49 -6.72
C PHE A 846 38.25 26.53 -6.00
N ASP A 847 39.53 26.66 -6.39
CA ASP A 847 40.48 27.69 -5.97
C ASP A 847 40.77 27.71 -4.44
N TYR A 848 40.74 26.52 -3.80
CA TYR A 848 40.81 26.38 -2.33
C TYR A 848 42.04 27.03 -1.67
N GLU A 849 43.24 26.98 -2.28
CA GLU A 849 44.42 27.62 -1.68
C GLU A 849 44.32 29.15 -1.66
N ALA A 850 43.65 29.76 -2.64
CA ALA A 850 43.37 31.20 -2.66
C ALA A 850 42.26 31.61 -1.65
N ALA A 851 41.48 30.66 -1.14
CA ALA A 851 40.49 30.86 -0.09
C ALA A 851 41.02 30.59 1.34
N ARG A 852 42.22 30.01 1.46
CA ARG A 852 42.88 29.67 2.74
C ARG A 852 43.92 30.71 3.19
N ALA A 853 44.33 31.61 2.30
CA ALA A 853 45.23 32.74 2.56
C ALA A 853 44.48 34.03 2.92
#